data_AF-A0A239I674-F1
#
_entry.id   AF-A0A239I674-F1
#
_cell.length_a   1.000
_cell.length_b   1.000
_cell.length_c   1.000
_cell.angle_alpha   90.00
_cell.angle_beta   90.00
_cell.angle_gamma   90.00
#
_symmetry.space_group_name_H-M   'P 1'
#
loop_
_entity.id
_entity.type
_entity.pdbx_description
1 polymer ?
#
loop_
_entity_poly.entity_id
_entity_poly.type
_entity_poly.pdbx_seq_one_letter_code
_entity_poly.pdbx_strand_id
1 'polypeptide(L)'
;MTQPPSQQQPPESEPQPPQPEQGPELKQEPQPEQGSEPTQAAQSEQGPQSEQEPQLKQEPLTEQEPTLVQEPLTEQEPQLDQEPTLVQEPQPEQGPQPEQETPTAPLWNGPQPPAPPAGPYTPQQGWPQQPQPGIPQQGWPQQPQPGIPQQPGIPPQQGWPQPAWQPQPAPQGWHPQQGWQQTPPPMIPPPMVPAPPKEPRKADRLAVAAANASFLSIGYFMMRRVGLGLLTLLISFVLMFFVVPSVHTVLIEVVAVLWWLAMIAHGYFLAQGPVEPTTRLRQRVLGISAAVVVLLVLGLLRVQAAGIGQTVADAKAGGDCTHALEGLDKVWLGLRIANAPLAAEGDDTVTACRQLNDAGERLTSGLSGDVADLNSGFNQLNTVLTTKPGHEKMADSVLDRFLAGLPTSNPCETVEITRWLGQRAKTNNTLDRSADVVAQHEPNALLGCADSYMTAQQWTSAQTVYQQLVNAYPADPNKARAEAGIAKAGLAIELDTLKDRTSGSSPEYCGNPSKYSAAKAYRKGVNRAMFFGNSTESGRLPSAWKTTNPEAATLVVCLGSDTQGAAVRTCDYRSSFGTGGLHSVTFHKVKISVKGYEIKTGKLVINQTLQFGGSSCPATVRYTSSFGIDTGPPRHMTVTVDAKDVRAQFQKLIVK
;
A
#
# COMPACT_ATOMS: atom_id res chain seq x y z
N MET A 1 55.98 -41.25 -0.55
CA MET A 1 55.30 -42.31 -1.33
C MET A 1 54.55 -41.65 -2.49
N THR A 2 54.36 -42.38 -3.58
CA THR A 2 54.06 -41.87 -4.92
C THR A 2 52.56 -41.70 -5.18
N GLN A 3 52.14 -40.58 -5.78
CA GLN A 3 51.10 -40.55 -6.83
C GLN A 3 51.14 -39.23 -7.64
N PRO A 4 50.93 -39.26 -8.98
CA PRO A 4 51.07 -38.10 -9.87
C PRO A 4 49.71 -37.42 -10.21
N PRO A 5 49.71 -36.24 -10.86
CA PRO A 5 48.49 -35.54 -11.28
C PRO A 5 47.98 -35.96 -12.68
N SER A 6 46.67 -35.84 -12.89
CA SER A 6 45.95 -35.92 -14.19
C SER A 6 44.50 -35.47 -13.96
N GLN A 7 43.78 -34.85 -14.89
CA GLN A 7 44.06 -34.25 -16.22
C GLN A 7 42.98 -33.17 -16.43
N GLN A 8 43.23 -32.14 -17.26
CA GLN A 8 42.22 -31.14 -17.59
C GLN A 8 41.27 -31.66 -18.68
N GLN A 9 39.96 -31.40 -18.57
CA GLN A 9 39.01 -31.58 -19.68
C GLN A 9 38.77 -30.23 -20.40
N PRO A 10 38.80 -30.18 -21.74
CA PRO A 10 38.37 -29.03 -22.52
C PRO A 10 36.83 -29.00 -22.70
N PRO A 11 36.24 -27.84 -23.02
CA PRO A 11 34.81 -27.71 -23.28
C PRO A 11 34.49 -27.77 -24.78
N GLU A 12 33.51 -28.59 -25.20
CA GLU A 12 32.99 -28.54 -26.58
C GLU A 12 31.55 -29.07 -26.67
N SER A 13 30.63 -28.24 -27.18
CA SER A 13 29.50 -28.63 -28.07
C SER A 13 28.67 -27.39 -28.44
N GLU A 14 28.70 -27.04 -29.73
CA GLU A 14 27.86 -26.00 -30.33
C GLU A 14 26.39 -26.44 -30.51
N PRO A 15 25.44 -25.50 -30.68
CA PRO A 15 24.03 -25.82 -30.93
C PRO A 15 23.75 -26.29 -32.37
N GLN A 16 22.83 -27.25 -32.53
CA GLN A 16 22.38 -27.73 -33.84
C GLN A 16 21.47 -26.72 -34.59
N PRO A 17 21.53 -26.67 -35.94
CA PRO A 17 20.66 -25.84 -36.77
C PRO A 17 19.26 -26.48 -37.01
N PRO A 18 18.23 -25.68 -37.34
CA PRO A 18 16.87 -26.18 -37.61
C PRO A 18 16.73 -26.84 -38.99
N GLN A 19 15.85 -27.85 -39.10
CA GLN A 19 15.43 -28.44 -40.37
C GLN A 19 14.21 -27.71 -40.99
N PRO A 20 14.03 -27.78 -42.33
CA PRO A 20 13.04 -26.96 -43.05
C PRO A 20 11.63 -27.59 -43.13
N GLU A 21 10.70 -26.74 -43.56
CA GLU A 21 9.26 -26.98 -43.72
C GLU A 21 8.90 -28.16 -44.64
N GLN A 22 7.74 -28.79 -44.36
CA GLN A 22 6.92 -29.49 -45.36
C GLN A 22 5.46 -29.05 -45.23
N GLY A 23 4.81 -28.87 -46.39
CA GLY A 23 3.47 -28.28 -46.52
C GLY A 23 2.29 -29.21 -46.19
N PRO A 24 1.05 -28.73 -46.36
CA PRO A 24 -0.14 -29.34 -45.77
C PRO A 24 -0.69 -30.53 -46.56
N GLU A 25 -1.10 -31.58 -45.83
CA GLU A 25 -1.83 -32.73 -46.38
C GLU A 25 -3.35 -32.54 -46.23
N LEU A 26 -4.08 -32.72 -47.34
CA LEU A 26 -5.54 -32.61 -47.41
C LEU A 26 -6.25 -33.77 -46.68
N LYS A 27 -7.29 -33.48 -45.90
CA LYS A 27 -8.31 -34.49 -45.56
C LYS A 27 -9.73 -33.96 -45.28
N GLN A 28 -10.57 -34.17 -46.28
CA GLN A 28 -11.99 -34.59 -46.24
C GLN A 28 -13.05 -33.76 -45.50
N GLU A 29 -14.01 -33.26 -46.29
CA GLU A 29 -15.37 -32.86 -45.89
C GLU A 29 -16.18 -34.01 -45.25
N PRO A 30 -17.22 -33.65 -44.50
CA PRO A 30 -18.53 -34.32 -44.52
C PRO A 30 -19.59 -33.47 -45.22
N GLN A 31 -20.38 -34.09 -46.11
CA GLN A 31 -21.55 -33.50 -46.76
C GLN A 31 -22.71 -33.18 -45.76
N PRO A 32 -23.65 -32.28 -46.12
CA PRO A 32 -24.86 -32.04 -45.35
C PRO A 32 -25.96 -33.07 -45.66
N GLU A 33 -26.75 -33.46 -44.64
CA GLU A 33 -28.03 -34.15 -44.86
C GLU A 33 -29.18 -33.15 -45.13
N GLN A 34 -30.08 -33.52 -46.04
CA GLN A 34 -31.34 -32.85 -46.33
C GLN A 34 -32.54 -33.76 -46.02
N GLY A 35 -33.66 -33.16 -45.62
CA GLY A 35 -34.98 -33.80 -45.53
C GLY A 35 -35.46 -34.06 -44.08
N SER A 36 -36.74 -33.86 -43.71
CA SER A 36 -37.92 -33.59 -44.54
C SER A 36 -39.07 -32.92 -43.75
N GLU A 37 -39.50 -31.74 -44.22
CA GLU A 37 -40.90 -31.34 -44.52
C GLU A 37 -42.03 -31.40 -43.42
N PRO A 38 -43.28 -30.90 -43.66
CA PRO A 38 -43.69 -29.61 -43.09
C PRO A 38 -45.06 -29.60 -42.34
N THR A 39 -45.52 -28.43 -41.87
CA THR A 39 -46.95 -28.08 -41.76
C THR A 39 -47.17 -26.55 -41.89
N GLN A 40 -48.26 -26.16 -42.57
CA GLN A 40 -48.72 -24.79 -42.87
C GLN A 40 -49.43 -24.14 -41.64
N ALA A 41 -49.91 -22.88 -41.58
CA ALA A 41 -50.28 -21.84 -42.55
C ALA A 41 -50.12 -20.45 -41.86
N ALA A 42 -49.71 -19.35 -42.48
CA ALA A 42 -50.31 -18.54 -43.57
C ALA A 42 -51.39 -17.50 -43.13
N GLN A 43 -50.99 -16.22 -43.12
CA GLN A 43 -51.73 -14.97 -43.44
C GLN A 43 -50.68 -13.83 -43.30
N SER A 44 -50.25 -13.12 -44.35
CA SER A 44 -50.95 -12.06 -45.12
C SER A 44 -51.43 -10.94 -44.18
N GLU A 45 -51.09 -9.65 -44.37
CA GLU A 45 -51.09 -8.85 -45.61
C GLU A 45 -49.87 -7.87 -45.71
N GLN A 46 -49.24 -7.76 -46.90
CA GLN A 46 -49.24 -6.59 -47.81
C GLN A 46 -48.47 -5.32 -47.36
N GLY A 47 -47.38 -5.02 -48.08
CA GLY A 47 -46.93 -3.63 -48.36
C GLY A 47 -47.68 -3.05 -49.57
N PRO A 48 -47.18 -2.00 -50.28
CA PRO A 48 -45.80 -1.48 -50.36
C PRO A 48 -45.76 0.05 -50.07
N GLN A 49 -44.94 0.98 -50.62
CA GLN A 49 -43.92 0.98 -51.69
C GLN A 49 -42.96 2.20 -51.57
N SER A 50 -41.81 2.12 -52.27
CA SER A 50 -41.06 3.19 -52.97
C SER A 50 -40.59 4.50 -52.29
N GLU A 51 -39.29 4.74 -52.49
CA GLU A 51 -38.66 6.01 -52.95
C GLU A 51 -38.97 7.34 -52.24
N GLN A 52 -37.91 7.96 -51.66
CA GLN A 52 -37.20 9.05 -52.37
C GLN A 52 -35.93 9.50 -51.65
N GLU A 53 -34.84 9.64 -52.42
CA GLU A 53 -33.72 10.52 -52.10
C GLU A 53 -34.08 11.94 -52.59
N PRO A 54 -33.63 13.03 -51.94
CA PRO A 54 -32.82 13.96 -52.72
C PRO A 54 -31.70 14.73 -51.98
N GLN A 55 -30.57 14.82 -52.70
CA GLN A 55 -29.53 15.87 -52.77
C GLN A 55 -29.52 17.11 -51.84
N LEU A 56 -28.33 17.33 -51.26
CA LEU A 56 -27.39 18.47 -51.45
C LEU A 56 -27.90 19.95 -51.53
N LYS A 57 -27.13 20.84 -50.86
CA LYS A 57 -27.22 22.32 -50.67
C LYS A 57 -27.88 22.70 -49.34
N GLN A 58 -27.47 23.76 -48.63
CA GLN A 58 -26.53 24.86 -48.93
C GLN A 58 -25.92 25.44 -47.62
N GLU A 59 -24.80 26.17 -47.71
CA GLU A 59 -24.30 27.04 -46.63
C GLU A 59 -25.29 28.18 -46.28
N PRO A 60 -25.13 28.81 -45.11
CA PRO A 60 -24.83 30.24 -45.19
C PRO A 60 -23.62 30.65 -44.34
N LEU A 61 -22.86 31.60 -44.87
CA LEU A 61 -21.77 32.30 -44.21
C LEU A 61 -22.21 33.74 -43.85
N THR A 62 -21.57 34.31 -42.82
CA THR A 62 -21.32 35.76 -42.57
C THR A 62 -22.29 36.57 -41.68
N GLU A 63 -21.65 37.47 -40.92
CA GLU A 63 -22.11 38.71 -40.25
C GLU A 63 -22.98 38.66 -38.98
N GLN A 64 -22.36 38.94 -37.82
CA GLN A 64 -22.32 40.31 -37.28
C GLN A 64 -21.25 40.50 -36.17
N GLU A 65 -20.55 41.64 -36.19
CA GLU A 65 -19.77 42.19 -35.06
C GLU A 65 -20.69 42.77 -33.97
N PRO A 66 -20.17 43.04 -32.76
CA PRO A 66 -20.14 44.46 -32.37
C PRO A 66 -18.86 44.95 -31.65
N THR A 67 -18.20 45.91 -32.29
CA THR A 67 -17.80 47.24 -31.78
C THR A 67 -17.38 47.46 -30.31
N LEU A 68 -16.11 47.86 -30.18
CA LEU A 68 -15.47 48.72 -29.16
C LEU A 68 -16.35 49.69 -28.35
N VAL A 69 -16.25 49.64 -27.01
CA VAL A 69 -16.35 50.78 -26.05
C VAL A 69 -15.46 50.45 -24.82
N GLN A 70 -14.22 50.96 -24.76
CA GLN A 70 -13.70 52.04 -23.88
C GLN A 70 -13.58 51.77 -22.36
N GLU A 71 -12.40 52.10 -21.84
CA GLU A 71 -12.04 52.19 -20.40
C GLU A 71 -12.77 53.35 -19.69
N PRO A 72 -12.74 53.38 -18.35
CA PRO A 72 -12.22 54.59 -17.70
C PRO A 72 -11.17 54.31 -16.62
N LEU A 73 -10.27 55.28 -16.44
CA LEU A 73 -9.20 55.28 -15.44
C LEU A 73 -9.32 56.49 -14.50
N THR A 74 -8.83 56.33 -13.27
CA THR A 74 -8.39 57.36 -12.29
C THR A 74 -9.38 58.04 -11.32
N GLU A 75 -8.84 58.27 -10.11
CA GLU A 75 -9.26 59.14 -8.99
C GLU A 75 -10.52 58.71 -8.18
N GLN A 76 -10.55 58.80 -6.83
CA GLN A 76 -9.78 59.65 -5.90
C GLN A 76 -9.70 59.08 -4.45
N GLU A 77 -8.63 59.40 -3.70
CA GLU A 77 -8.62 59.37 -2.21
C GLU A 77 -9.37 60.59 -1.64
N PRO A 78 -9.78 60.57 -0.34
CA PRO A 78 -9.04 61.42 0.61
C PRO A 78 -8.73 60.76 1.97
N GLN A 79 -7.81 61.39 2.72
CA GLN A 79 -7.14 60.84 3.92
C GLN A 79 -7.67 61.35 5.27
N LEU A 80 -7.15 60.71 6.33
CA LEU A 80 -6.89 61.18 7.71
C LEU A 80 -8.10 61.50 8.63
N ASP A 81 -8.16 60.87 9.81
CA ASP A 81 -7.47 61.41 11.00
C ASP A 81 -7.44 60.44 12.21
N GLN A 82 -6.67 60.79 13.27
CA GLN A 82 -6.56 60.17 14.62
C GLN A 82 -5.54 59.03 14.86
N GLU A 83 -4.25 59.42 14.93
CA GLU A 83 -3.23 58.87 15.86
C GLU A 83 -3.32 59.62 17.23
N PRO A 84 -2.47 59.37 18.25
CA PRO A 84 -1.98 58.12 18.85
C PRO A 84 -2.08 58.12 20.40
N THR A 85 -1.77 57.01 21.11
CA THR A 85 -1.33 57.07 22.53
C THR A 85 -0.51 55.83 22.99
N LEU A 86 0.71 56.11 23.50
CA LEU A 86 1.57 55.33 24.42
C LEU A 86 2.14 53.95 24.03
N VAL A 87 3.35 54.02 23.48
CA VAL A 87 4.58 53.30 23.90
C VAL A 87 4.54 52.59 25.26
N GLN A 88 5.05 51.35 25.30
CA GLN A 88 5.77 50.79 26.46
C GLN A 88 7.17 50.32 26.03
N GLU A 89 8.14 50.49 26.92
CA GLU A 89 9.57 50.21 26.70
C GLU A 89 9.93 48.71 26.70
N PRO A 90 11.03 48.31 26.04
CA PRO A 90 11.58 46.96 26.15
C PRO A 90 12.40 46.78 27.44
N GLN A 91 12.31 45.58 28.05
CA GLN A 91 13.19 45.13 29.13
C GLN A 91 14.11 43.98 28.67
N PRO A 92 15.24 43.74 29.37
CA PRO A 92 16.52 43.51 28.69
C PRO A 92 16.93 42.04 28.50
N GLU A 93 17.99 41.88 27.70
CA GLU A 93 18.73 40.64 27.45
C GLU A 93 19.09 39.88 28.73
N GLN A 94 18.93 38.54 28.69
CA GLN A 94 19.63 37.62 29.58
C GLN A 94 20.63 36.81 28.74
N GLY A 95 21.85 36.67 29.27
CA GLY A 95 23.00 36.14 28.55
C GLY A 95 23.01 34.61 28.33
N PRO A 96 24.05 34.10 27.66
CA PRO A 96 24.11 32.70 27.21
C PRO A 96 24.27 31.71 28.37
N GLN A 97 23.56 30.57 28.27
CA GLN A 97 23.83 29.39 29.11
C GLN A 97 25.14 28.69 28.68
N PRO A 98 25.84 28.02 29.61
CA PRO A 98 27.14 27.40 29.34
C PRO A 98 27.03 26.11 28.53
N GLU A 99 27.97 25.93 27.60
CA GLU A 99 28.26 24.64 26.95
C GLU A 99 28.68 23.59 27.99
N GLN A 100 28.18 22.36 27.83
CA GLN A 100 28.60 21.21 28.62
C GLN A 100 29.61 20.37 27.83
N GLU A 101 30.64 19.90 28.53
CA GLU A 101 31.94 19.56 27.95
C GLU A 101 31.92 18.30 27.06
N THR A 102 32.57 18.37 25.89
CA THR A 102 32.89 17.19 25.06
C THR A 102 34.34 16.75 25.35
N PRO A 103 34.60 15.53 25.85
CA PRO A 103 35.96 15.06 26.10
C PRO A 103 36.73 14.81 24.79
N THR A 104 37.93 15.39 24.67
CA THR A 104 38.76 15.30 23.47
C THR A 104 39.77 14.14 23.53
N ALA A 105 40.04 13.55 22.35
CA ALA A 105 41.28 12.88 21.89
C ALA A 105 41.22 11.33 21.72
N PRO A 106 42.08 10.75 20.85
CA PRO A 106 43.05 11.37 19.92
C PRO A 106 42.86 11.02 18.43
N LEU A 107 43.55 11.79 17.56
CA LEU A 107 43.77 11.44 16.16
C LEU A 107 44.51 10.09 16.02
N TRP A 108 44.07 9.25 15.07
CA TRP A 108 44.90 8.22 14.44
C TRP A 108 44.79 8.32 12.92
N ASN A 109 45.90 8.71 12.27
CA ASN A 109 46.07 8.59 10.82
C ASN A 109 46.72 7.23 10.52
N GLY A 110 46.04 6.38 9.76
CA GLY A 110 46.58 5.12 9.25
C GLY A 110 45.74 4.60 8.07
N PRO A 111 46.34 3.99 7.04
CA PRO A 111 45.61 3.51 5.87
C PRO A 111 44.77 2.26 6.21
N GLN A 112 43.50 2.28 5.79
CA GLN A 112 42.52 1.24 6.07
C GLN A 112 42.67 0.07 5.07
N PRO A 113 42.85 -1.20 5.51
CA PRO A 113 42.90 -2.36 4.62
C PRO A 113 41.50 -2.72 4.07
N PRO A 114 41.41 -3.38 2.90
CA PRO A 114 40.14 -3.71 2.26
C PRO A 114 39.38 -4.85 2.97
N ALA A 115 38.05 -4.80 2.92
CA ALA A 115 37.16 -5.80 3.52
C ALA A 115 37.14 -7.13 2.71
N PRO A 116 37.01 -8.29 3.38
CA PRO A 116 36.81 -9.58 2.72
C PRO A 116 35.35 -9.75 2.22
N PRO A 117 35.12 -10.57 1.17
CA PRO A 117 33.79 -10.77 0.60
C PRO A 117 32.89 -11.66 1.46
N ALA A 118 31.57 -11.43 1.40
CA ALA A 118 30.56 -12.22 2.09
C ALA A 118 30.35 -13.60 1.44
N GLY A 119 30.34 -14.66 2.26
CA GLY A 119 29.92 -16.01 1.87
C GLY A 119 28.44 -16.27 2.14
N PRO A 120 27.83 -17.30 1.51
CA PRO A 120 26.39 -17.56 1.61
C PRO A 120 25.99 -18.27 2.91
N TYR A 121 24.83 -17.88 3.46
CA TYR A 121 24.23 -18.51 4.63
C TYR A 121 23.31 -19.68 4.25
N THR A 122 23.47 -20.81 4.92
CA THR A 122 22.48 -21.91 4.98
C THR A 122 21.81 -21.93 6.36
N PRO A 123 20.48 -22.09 6.46
CA PRO A 123 19.79 -22.14 7.76
C PRO A 123 19.87 -23.53 8.39
N GLN A 124 20.15 -23.62 9.69
CA GLN A 124 19.95 -24.84 10.49
C GLN A 124 18.72 -24.71 11.40
N GLN A 125 18.03 -25.84 11.57
CA GLN A 125 16.90 -26.00 12.50
C GLN A 125 17.40 -26.40 13.90
N GLY A 126 16.63 -26.05 14.94
CA GLY A 126 16.86 -26.48 16.33
C GLY A 126 15.55 -26.57 17.12
N TRP A 127 15.30 -27.73 17.74
CA TRP A 127 14.12 -28.06 18.56
C TRP A 127 14.37 -27.72 20.07
N PRO A 128 13.41 -27.92 21.00
CA PRO A 128 13.20 -26.98 22.12
C PRO A 128 13.85 -27.40 23.44
N GLN A 129 13.90 -26.45 24.38
CA GLN A 129 14.33 -26.66 25.78
C GLN A 129 13.13 -26.76 26.72
N GLN A 130 13.19 -27.71 27.67
CA GLN A 130 12.25 -27.84 28.79
C GLN A 130 12.79 -27.11 30.06
N PRO A 131 11.94 -26.83 31.07
CA PRO A 131 12.24 -25.83 32.10
C PRO A 131 12.96 -26.35 33.35
N GLN A 132 13.59 -25.45 34.09
CA GLN A 132 13.94 -25.63 35.50
C GLN A 132 13.45 -24.46 36.38
N PRO A 133 13.26 -24.66 37.70
CA PRO A 133 12.42 -23.78 38.52
C PRO A 133 13.19 -22.89 39.52
N GLY A 134 12.61 -21.72 39.84
CA GLY A 134 12.65 -21.20 41.22
C GLY A 134 13.03 -19.73 41.47
N ILE A 135 12.04 -18.97 41.97
CA ILE A 135 12.12 -17.89 43.01
C ILE A 135 12.90 -16.58 42.66
N PRO A 136 12.44 -15.38 43.07
CA PRO A 136 11.09 -14.78 43.02
C PRO A 136 11.09 -13.44 42.22
N GLN A 137 9.91 -12.86 41.93
CA GLN A 137 9.85 -11.54 41.28
C GLN A 137 10.08 -10.37 42.25
N GLN A 138 10.86 -9.37 41.81
CA GLN A 138 10.78 -7.98 42.30
C GLN A 138 10.28 -7.09 41.15
N GLY A 139 9.39 -6.16 41.46
CA GLY A 139 8.66 -5.38 40.47
C GLY A 139 9.45 -4.21 39.89
N TRP A 140 9.02 -3.76 38.71
CA TRP A 140 9.46 -2.52 38.06
C TRP A 140 8.25 -1.59 37.84
N PRO A 141 8.45 -0.25 37.80
CA PRO A 141 7.37 0.73 37.78
C PRO A 141 6.75 0.88 36.39
N GLN A 142 5.50 1.36 36.35
CA GLN A 142 4.85 1.73 35.08
C GLN A 142 5.16 3.17 34.68
N GLN A 143 5.36 3.39 33.39
CA GLN A 143 5.29 4.69 32.73
C GLN A 143 4.07 4.75 31.78
N PRO A 144 3.52 5.96 31.50
CA PRO A 144 2.18 6.11 30.95
C PRO A 144 2.09 6.05 29.41
N GLN A 145 0.92 5.64 28.91
CA GLN A 145 0.54 5.78 27.49
C GLN A 145 -0.16 7.13 27.22
N PRO A 146 0.01 7.74 26.03
CA PRO A 146 -0.69 8.96 25.66
C PRO A 146 -1.99 8.73 24.87
N GLY A 147 -3.07 9.41 25.31
CA GLY A 147 -4.00 10.15 24.43
C GLY A 147 -5.04 9.40 23.58
N ILE A 148 -6.31 9.44 24.02
CA ILE A 148 -7.50 9.36 23.15
C ILE A 148 -8.40 10.59 23.48
N PRO A 149 -9.03 11.28 22.50
CA PRO A 149 -9.81 12.50 22.75
C PRO A 149 -11.13 12.25 23.50
N GLN A 150 -11.56 13.23 24.29
CA GLN A 150 -12.83 13.15 25.06
C GLN A 150 -14.04 13.68 24.29
N GLN A 151 -15.19 13.04 24.46
CA GLN A 151 -16.50 13.67 24.25
C GLN A 151 -17.03 14.29 25.56
N PRO A 152 -17.67 15.47 25.52
CA PRO A 152 -18.14 16.17 26.73
C PRO A 152 -19.57 15.80 27.14
N GLY A 153 -19.81 15.78 28.46
CA GLY A 153 -21.12 16.22 29.00
C GLY A 153 -22.00 15.19 29.74
N ILE A 154 -21.55 14.64 30.88
CA ILE A 154 -22.45 14.14 31.94
C ILE A 154 -21.89 14.59 33.30
N PRO A 155 -22.68 15.21 34.22
CA PRO A 155 -22.19 15.65 35.53
C PRO A 155 -21.94 14.46 36.48
N PRO A 156 -20.99 14.57 37.44
CA PRO A 156 -20.57 13.44 38.26
C PRO A 156 -21.61 13.03 39.31
N GLN A 157 -21.93 11.73 39.33
CA GLN A 157 -22.65 11.08 40.43
C GLN A 157 -21.75 10.98 41.68
N GLN A 158 -22.34 11.22 42.85
CA GLN A 158 -21.64 11.12 44.13
C GLN A 158 -21.30 9.65 44.45
N GLY A 159 -20.08 9.40 44.92
CA GLY A 159 -19.60 8.05 45.20
C GLY A 159 -20.25 7.42 46.42
N TRP A 160 -20.65 6.15 46.29
CA TRP A 160 -21.05 5.30 47.41
C TRP A 160 -19.81 4.89 48.22
N PRO A 161 -19.79 5.06 49.56
CA PRO A 161 -18.67 4.63 50.39
C PRO A 161 -18.68 3.11 50.61
N GLN A 162 -17.49 2.51 50.71
CA GLN A 162 -17.34 1.11 51.11
C GLN A 162 -17.63 0.92 52.61
N PRO A 163 -18.21 -0.22 53.03
CA PRO A 163 -18.50 -0.47 54.44
C PRO A 163 -17.22 -0.81 55.22
N ALA A 164 -16.82 0.10 56.12
CA ALA A 164 -15.82 -0.17 57.14
C ALA A 164 -16.43 -0.98 58.29
N TRP A 165 -15.70 -2.00 58.77
CA TRP A 165 -16.05 -2.70 60.00
C TRP A 165 -15.81 -1.80 61.23
N GLN A 166 -16.82 -1.65 62.09
CA GLN A 166 -16.65 -1.19 63.47
C GLN A 166 -17.53 -2.02 64.43
N PRO A 167 -17.05 -2.36 65.64
CA PRO A 167 -17.80 -3.13 66.62
C PRO A 167 -18.72 -2.22 67.46
N GLN A 168 -19.84 -2.75 67.94
CA GLN A 168 -20.72 -2.07 68.91
C GLN A 168 -21.11 -2.95 70.11
N PRO A 169 -21.46 -2.34 71.27
CA PRO A 169 -21.28 -2.96 72.58
C PRO A 169 -22.56 -3.54 73.19
N ALA A 170 -22.40 -4.24 74.31
CA ALA A 170 -23.50 -4.79 75.11
C ALA A 170 -24.31 -3.70 75.86
N PRO A 171 -25.63 -3.88 76.04
CA PRO A 171 -26.42 -3.14 77.01
C PRO A 171 -26.70 -3.95 78.29
N GLN A 172 -26.55 -3.30 79.44
CA GLN A 172 -27.09 -3.73 80.73
C GLN A 172 -28.22 -2.79 81.16
N GLY A 173 -29.23 -3.32 81.86
CA GLY A 173 -29.99 -2.54 82.84
C GLY A 173 -31.44 -2.16 82.50
N TRP A 174 -32.25 -2.11 83.57
CA TRP A 174 -33.68 -1.75 83.67
C TRP A 174 -34.69 -2.75 83.11
N HIS A 175 -35.79 -3.12 83.76
CA HIS A 175 -36.31 -3.23 85.14
C HIS A 175 -37.85 -3.44 84.99
N PRO A 176 -38.60 -3.91 86.00
CA PRO A 176 -39.77 -4.75 85.72
C PRO A 176 -41.13 -4.04 85.79
N GLN A 177 -42.13 -4.61 85.11
CA GLN A 177 -43.52 -4.56 85.58
C GLN A 177 -44.19 -5.93 85.52
N GLN A 178 -45.13 -6.13 86.45
CA GLN A 178 -45.71 -7.42 86.80
C GLN A 178 -47.00 -7.68 86.03
N GLY A 179 -47.16 -8.91 85.53
CA GLY A 179 -48.41 -9.40 84.95
C GLY A 179 -48.55 -10.89 85.23
N TRP A 180 -49.12 -11.25 86.39
CA TRP A 180 -49.32 -12.64 86.79
C TRP A 180 -50.43 -13.30 85.95
N GLN A 181 -50.06 -14.14 84.99
CA GLN A 181 -50.95 -15.18 84.47
C GLN A 181 -50.23 -16.53 84.40
N GLN A 182 -51.00 -17.57 84.71
CA GLN A 182 -50.52 -18.86 85.22
C GLN A 182 -49.90 -19.74 84.14
N THR A 183 -48.77 -20.37 84.43
CA THR A 183 -48.16 -21.42 83.60
C THR A 183 -48.80 -22.79 83.88
N PRO A 184 -49.37 -23.49 82.87
CA PRO A 184 -49.59 -24.93 82.95
C PRO A 184 -48.26 -25.69 82.84
N PRO A 185 -48.18 -26.94 83.35
CA PRO A 185 -46.93 -27.72 83.37
C PRO A 185 -46.44 -28.11 81.96
N PRO A 186 -45.13 -28.38 81.81
CA PRO A 186 -44.54 -28.69 80.51
C PRO A 186 -45.04 -30.04 79.97
N MET A 187 -45.63 -30.03 78.77
CA MET A 187 -45.88 -31.26 78.03
C MET A 187 -44.56 -31.82 77.50
N ILE A 188 -44.19 -33.00 78.00
CA ILE A 188 -43.10 -33.82 77.45
C ILE A 188 -43.53 -34.25 76.04
N PRO A 189 -42.78 -33.94 74.97
CA PRO A 189 -43.10 -34.44 73.64
C PRO A 189 -42.93 -35.98 73.62
N PRO A 190 -43.87 -36.74 73.04
CA PRO A 190 -43.75 -38.20 72.96
C PRO A 190 -42.54 -38.59 72.10
N PRO A 191 -41.91 -39.75 72.36
CA PRO A 191 -40.76 -40.20 71.59
C PRO A 191 -41.11 -40.34 70.11
N MET A 192 -40.26 -39.78 69.23
CA MET A 192 -40.41 -39.95 67.79
C MET A 192 -40.19 -41.41 67.41
N VAL A 193 -41.27 -42.14 67.18
CA VAL A 193 -41.23 -43.42 66.48
C VAL A 193 -40.70 -43.13 65.05
N PRO A 194 -39.59 -43.74 64.61
CA PRO A 194 -39.13 -43.56 63.25
C PRO A 194 -40.21 -44.05 62.28
N ALA A 195 -40.65 -43.17 61.38
CA ALA A 195 -41.68 -43.52 60.40
C ALA A 195 -41.23 -44.76 59.60
N PRO A 196 -42.12 -45.73 59.35
CA PRO A 196 -41.74 -46.95 58.63
C PRO A 196 -41.16 -46.61 57.25
N PRO A 197 -40.16 -47.36 56.76
CA PRO A 197 -39.55 -47.12 55.46
C PRO A 197 -40.64 -47.12 54.39
N LYS A 198 -40.76 -46.00 53.65
CA LYS A 198 -41.80 -45.81 52.64
C LYS A 198 -41.66 -46.89 51.56
N GLU A 199 -42.63 -47.80 51.50
CA GLU A 199 -42.66 -48.85 50.48
C GLU A 199 -42.52 -48.26 49.06
N PRO A 200 -41.80 -48.95 48.15
CA PRO A 200 -41.67 -48.51 46.77
C PRO A 200 -43.05 -48.47 46.09
N ARG A 201 -43.37 -47.34 45.45
CA ARG A 201 -44.64 -47.19 44.72
C ARG A 201 -44.65 -48.13 43.51
N LYS A 202 -45.72 -48.93 43.39
CA LYS A 202 -45.99 -49.74 42.19
C LYS A 202 -46.17 -48.82 40.98
N ALA A 203 -45.47 -49.13 39.88
CA ALA A 203 -45.43 -48.30 38.67
C ALA A 203 -45.65 -49.15 37.42
N ASP A 204 -46.39 -48.61 36.44
CA ASP A 204 -46.66 -49.27 35.16
C ASP A 204 -45.42 -49.26 34.26
N ARG A 205 -45.08 -50.43 33.70
CA ARG A 205 -43.86 -50.61 32.90
C ARG A 205 -43.78 -49.71 31.68
N LEU A 206 -44.90 -49.55 30.96
CA LEU A 206 -44.96 -48.73 29.76
C LEU A 206 -44.88 -47.24 30.10
N ALA A 207 -45.52 -46.82 31.20
CA ALA A 207 -45.39 -45.46 31.71
C ALA A 207 -43.94 -45.10 32.10
N VAL A 208 -43.25 -45.99 32.82
CA VAL A 208 -41.84 -45.77 33.22
C VAL A 208 -40.89 -45.80 32.02
N ALA A 209 -41.11 -46.71 31.07
CA ALA A 209 -40.35 -46.78 29.81
C ALA A 209 -40.52 -45.50 28.97
N ALA A 210 -41.75 -45.03 28.76
CA ALA A 210 -42.03 -43.79 28.04
C ALA A 210 -41.46 -42.55 28.76
N ALA A 211 -41.57 -42.51 30.10
CA ALA A 211 -40.99 -41.43 30.90
C ALA A 211 -39.44 -41.38 30.83
N ASN A 212 -38.77 -42.53 30.75
CA ASN A 212 -37.32 -42.60 30.55
C ASN A 212 -36.88 -42.32 29.09
N ALA A 213 -37.74 -42.59 28.10
CA ALA A 213 -37.47 -42.29 26.69
C ALA A 213 -37.28 -40.79 26.41
N SER A 214 -37.70 -39.91 27.32
CA SER A 214 -37.48 -38.46 27.27
C SER A 214 -36.07 -38.00 27.67
N PHE A 215 -35.15 -38.90 28.05
CA PHE A 215 -33.86 -38.64 28.71
C PHE A 215 -33.91 -37.91 30.07
N LEU A 216 -35.06 -37.39 30.51
CA LEU A 216 -35.22 -36.65 31.76
C LEU A 216 -35.27 -37.54 33.03
N SER A 217 -34.98 -38.84 32.91
CA SER A 217 -35.00 -39.82 34.01
C SER A 217 -36.32 -39.89 34.83
N ILE A 218 -37.43 -39.40 34.27
CA ILE A 218 -38.73 -39.25 34.96
C ILE A 218 -39.25 -40.59 35.48
N GLY A 219 -39.01 -41.70 34.76
CA GLY A 219 -39.41 -43.04 35.19
C GLY A 219 -38.76 -43.47 36.52
N TYR A 220 -37.51 -43.10 36.77
CA TYR A 220 -36.84 -43.38 38.05
C TYR A 220 -37.44 -42.56 39.21
N PHE A 221 -37.82 -41.30 38.96
CA PHE A 221 -38.51 -40.46 39.95
C PHE A 221 -39.94 -40.94 40.22
N MET A 222 -40.66 -41.45 39.20
CA MET A 222 -41.97 -42.11 39.38
C MET A 222 -41.88 -43.32 40.31
N MET A 223 -40.79 -44.09 40.23
CA MET A 223 -40.47 -45.21 41.14
C MET A 223 -39.90 -44.77 42.50
N ARG A 224 -39.84 -43.46 42.80
CA ARG A 224 -39.18 -42.87 43.99
C ARG A 224 -37.68 -43.19 44.15
N ARG A 225 -37.00 -43.66 43.10
CA ARG A 225 -35.55 -43.95 43.12
C ARG A 225 -34.72 -42.71 42.82
N VAL A 226 -34.80 -41.70 43.71
CA VAL A 226 -34.25 -40.36 43.50
C VAL A 226 -32.74 -40.36 43.17
N GLY A 227 -31.92 -41.12 43.90
CA GLY A 227 -30.47 -41.17 43.65
C GLY A 227 -30.11 -41.73 42.27
N LEU A 228 -30.79 -42.80 41.83
CA LEU A 228 -30.61 -43.37 40.49
C LEU A 228 -31.13 -42.43 39.39
N GLY A 229 -32.24 -41.73 39.66
CA GLY A 229 -32.78 -40.70 38.76
C GLY A 229 -31.80 -39.54 38.56
N LEU A 230 -31.21 -39.01 39.64
CA LEU A 230 -30.21 -37.94 39.57
C LEU A 230 -28.93 -38.38 38.86
N LEU A 231 -28.41 -39.58 39.16
CA LEU A 231 -27.22 -40.10 38.49
C LEU A 231 -27.44 -40.28 36.98
N THR A 232 -28.54 -40.91 36.58
CA THR A 232 -28.85 -41.13 35.16
C THR A 232 -29.19 -39.84 34.42
N LEU A 233 -29.81 -38.86 35.10
CA LEU A 233 -30.04 -37.52 34.56
C LEU A 233 -28.71 -36.79 34.34
N LEU A 234 -27.78 -36.83 35.30
CA LEU A 234 -26.45 -36.23 35.17
C LEU A 234 -25.66 -36.86 34.02
N ILE A 235 -25.64 -38.19 33.91
CA ILE A 235 -24.97 -38.88 32.80
C ILE A 235 -25.61 -38.50 31.46
N SER A 236 -26.94 -38.48 31.37
CA SER A 236 -27.65 -38.09 30.14
C SER A 236 -27.39 -36.63 29.78
N PHE A 237 -27.29 -35.74 30.78
CA PHE A 237 -26.96 -34.33 30.59
C PHE A 237 -25.52 -34.15 30.09
N VAL A 238 -24.53 -34.78 30.72
CA VAL A 238 -23.13 -34.73 30.27
C VAL A 238 -22.99 -35.32 28.86
N LEU A 239 -23.64 -36.45 28.59
CA LEU A 239 -23.61 -37.10 27.27
C LEU A 239 -24.19 -36.20 26.18
N MET A 240 -25.38 -35.65 26.38
CA MET A 240 -26.10 -34.86 25.36
C MET A 240 -25.58 -33.42 25.20
N PHE A 241 -25.13 -32.76 26.27
CA PHE A 241 -24.72 -31.35 26.23
C PHE A 241 -23.21 -31.11 26.12
N PHE A 242 -22.37 -32.12 26.39
CA PHE A 242 -20.90 -31.97 26.37
C PHE A 242 -20.20 -33.01 25.48
N VAL A 243 -20.53 -34.29 25.61
CA VAL A 243 -19.80 -35.37 24.89
C VAL A 243 -20.22 -35.46 23.42
N VAL A 244 -21.52 -35.55 23.13
CA VAL A 244 -22.03 -35.61 21.75
C VAL A 244 -21.65 -34.35 20.95
N PRO A 245 -21.78 -33.11 21.47
CA PRO A 245 -21.40 -31.91 20.71
C PRO A 245 -19.90 -31.72 20.51
N SER A 246 -19.03 -32.24 21.38
CA SER A 246 -17.58 -31.94 21.32
C SER A 246 -16.76 -32.89 20.45
N VAL A 247 -17.26 -34.10 20.15
CA VAL A 247 -16.41 -35.21 19.64
C VAL A 247 -16.88 -35.76 18.27
N HIS A 248 -17.96 -35.22 17.68
CA HIS A 248 -18.37 -35.35 16.27
C HIS A 248 -18.04 -36.69 15.57
N THR A 249 -18.35 -37.82 16.20
CA THR A 249 -18.04 -39.16 15.68
C THR A 249 -19.25 -40.07 15.77
N VAL A 250 -19.50 -40.83 14.70
CA VAL A 250 -20.60 -41.82 14.59
C VAL A 250 -20.60 -42.80 15.78
N LEU A 251 -19.43 -43.14 16.32
CA LEU A 251 -19.30 -43.98 17.51
C LEU A 251 -20.03 -43.40 18.73
N ILE A 252 -19.95 -42.08 18.94
CA ILE A 252 -20.56 -41.41 20.10
C ILE A 252 -22.06 -41.21 19.91
N GLU A 253 -22.52 -41.02 18.68
CA GLU A 253 -23.95 -41.08 18.34
C GLU A 253 -24.54 -42.47 18.65
N VAL A 254 -23.84 -43.54 18.25
CA VAL A 254 -24.20 -44.93 18.59
C VAL A 254 -24.21 -45.14 20.12
N VAL A 255 -23.22 -44.63 20.86
CA VAL A 255 -23.21 -44.69 22.33
C VAL A 255 -24.42 -43.96 22.94
N ALA A 256 -24.81 -42.81 22.41
CA ALA A 256 -26.00 -42.07 22.88
C ALA A 256 -27.31 -42.85 22.62
N VAL A 257 -27.45 -43.49 21.45
CA VAL A 257 -28.59 -44.36 21.13
C VAL A 257 -28.62 -45.61 22.02
N LEU A 258 -27.47 -46.25 22.27
CA LEU A 258 -27.37 -47.40 23.16
C LEU A 258 -27.69 -47.02 24.61
N TRP A 259 -27.24 -45.86 25.09
CA TRP A 259 -27.58 -45.33 26.41
C TRP A 259 -29.09 -45.06 26.54
N TRP A 260 -29.72 -44.50 25.51
CA TRP A 260 -31.16 -44.29 25.44
C TRP A 260 -31.96 -45.60 25.54
N LEU A 261 -31.59 -46.60 24.72
CA LEU A 261 -32.21 -47.93 24.76
C LEU A 261 -32.01 -48.60 26.13
N ALA A 262 -30.83 -48.47 26.74
CA ALA A 262 -30.55 -48.97 28.08
C ALA A 262 -31.42 -48.28 29.14
N MET A 263 -31.62 -46.96 29.07
CA MET A 263 -32.51 -46.21 29.97
C MET A 263 -33.98 -46.66 29.90
N ILE A 264 -34.47 -46.95 28.68
CA ILE A 264 -35.83 -47.46 28.45
C ILE A 264 -35.96 -48.89 29.00
N ALA A 265 -35.06 -49.78 28.60
CA ALA A 265 -35.09 -51.19 29.01
C ALA A 265 -34.94 -51.35 30.53
N HIS A 266 -33.97 -50.67 31.14
CA HIS A 266 -33.75 -50.70 32.59
C HIS A 266 -34.95 -50.15 33.36
N GLY A 267 -35.57 -49.06 32.88
CA GLY A 267 -36.83 -48.55 33.44
C GLY A 267 -37.97 -49.58 33.36
N TYR A 268 -38.14 -50.23 32.21
CA TYR A 268 -39.15 -51.26 31.97
C TYR A 268 -39.00 -52.48 32.91
N PHE A 269 -37.77 -52.97 33.10
CA PHE A 269 -37.51 -54.14 33.95
C PHE A 269 -37.61 -53.84 35.47
N LEU A 270 -37.25 -52.63 35.90
CA LEU A 270 -37.36 -52.22 37.31
C LEU A 270 -38.81 -51.96 37.76
N ALA A 271 -39.71 -51.61 36.85
CA ALA A 271 -41.12 -51.41 37.16
C ALA A 271 -41.84 -52.76 37.32
N GLN A 272 -42.08 -53.18 38.55
CA GLN A 272 -42.78 -54.44 38.86
C GLN A 272 -43.85 -54.26 39.95
N GLY A 273 -45.09 -54.61 39.63
CA GLY A 273 -46.20 -54.66 40.58
C GLY A 273 -47.57 -54.40 39.91
N PRO A 274 -48.66 -55.03 40.38
CA PRO A 274 -50.00 -54.73 39.87
C PRO A 274 -50.41 -53.30 40.25
N VAL A 275 -50.67 -52.47 39.24
CA VAL A 275 -51.15 -51.08 39.39
C VAL A 275 -52.63 -51.03 39.04
N GLU A 276 -53.42 -50.38 39.91
CA GLU A 276 -54.85 -50.15 39.69
C GLU A 276 -55.14 -49.39 38.38
N PRO A 277 -56.29 -49.63 37.71
CA PRO A 277 -56.59 -49.05 36.40
C PRO A 277 -56.51 -47.52 36.35
N THR A 278 -57.03 -46.84 37.37
CA THR A 278 -57.04 -45.36 37.47
C THR A 278 -55.62 -44.78 37.60
N THR A 279 -54.81 -45.38 38.47
CA THR A 279 -53.40 -44.99 38.67
C THR A 279 -52.56 -45.29 37.43
N ARG A 280 -52.82 -46.40 36.73
CA ARG A 280 -52.14 -46.80 35.49
C ARG A 280 -52.36 -45.77 34.38
N LEU A 281 -53.60 -45.32 34.19
CA LEU A 281 -53.96 -44.37 33.15
C LEU A 281 -53.29 -43.01 33.39
N ARG A 282 -53.31 -42.52 34.64
CA ARG A 282 -52.59 -41.29 35.05
C ARG A 282 -51.07 -41.39 34.87
N GLN A 283 -50.45 -42.54 35.21
CA GLN A 283 -49.02 -42.76 35.00
C GLN A 283 -48.64 -42.76 33.52
N ARG A 284 -49.43 -43.40 32.65
CA ARG A 284 -49.17 -43.42 31.20
C ARG A 284 -49.33 -42.05 30.56
N VAL A 285 -50.36 -41.29 30.93
CA VAL A 285 -50.53 -39.90 30.47
C VAL A 285 -49.31 -39.06 30.85
N LEU A 286 -48.80 -39.18 32.08
CA LEU A 286 -47.60 -38.45 32.53
C LEU A 286 -46.34 -38.82 31.74
N GLY A 287 -46.09 -40.11 31.52
CA GLY A 287 -44.91 -40.58 30.78
C GLY A 287 -44.96 -40.20 29.29
N ILE A 288 -46.13 -40.33 28.66
CA ILE A 288 -46.35 -39.94 27.26
C ILE A 288 -46.28 -38.42 27.10
N SER A 289 -46.89 -37.63 27.99
CA SER A 289 -46.85 -36.17 27.91
C SER A 289 -45.42 -35.64 28.01
N ALA A 290 -44.58 -36.22 28.86
CA ALA A 290 -43.16 -35.85 28.95
C ALA A 290 -42.40 -36.10 27.64
N ALA A 291 -42.60 -37.26 27.02
CA ALA A 291 -41.98 -37.59 25.73
C ALA A 291 -42.50 -36.67 24.59
N VAL A 292 -43.82 -36.41 24.54
CA VAL A 292 -44.44 -35.52 23.55
C VAL A 292 -43.95 -34.09 23.70
N VAL A 293 -43.80 -33.57 24.92
CA VAL A 293 -43.25 -32.22 25.15
C VAL A 293 -41.80 -32.12 24.66
N VAL A 294 -40.94 -33.11 24.93
CA VAL A 294 -39.56 -33.11 24.42
C VAL A 294 -39.52 -33.16 22.89
N LEU A 295 -40.37 -33.99 22.26
CA LEU A 295 -40.47 -34.05 20.79
C LEU A 295 -41.01 -32.75 20.18
N LEU A 296 -41.98 -32.08 20.81
CA LEU A 296 -42.49 -30.78 20.37
C LEU A 296 -41.42 -29.70 20.48
N VAL A 297 -40.65 -29.66 21.57
CA VAL A 297 -39.53 -28.71 21.74
C VAL A 297 -38.46 -28.94 20.68
N LEU A 298 -38.06 -30.20 20.44
CA LEU A 298 -37.11 -30.53 19.37
C LEU A 298 -37.64 -30.18 17.97
N GLY A 299 -38.93 -30.39 17.71
CA GLY A 299 -39.59 -30.00 16.47
C GLY A 299 -39.57 -28.50 16.24
N LEU A 300 -39.95 -27.70 17.25
CA LEU A 300 -39.91 -26.24 17.21
C LEU A 300 -38.48 -25.71 17.01
N LEU A 301 -37.49 -26.27 17.72
CA LEU A 301 -36.08 -25.90 17.54
C LEU A 301 -35.57 -26.22 16.12
N ARG A 302 -36.03 -27.31 15.50
CA ARG A 302 -35.69 -27.62 14.11
C ARG A 302 -36.35 -26.69 13.10
N VAL A 303 -37.60 -26.27 13.33
CA VAL A 303 -38.26 -25.26 12.49
C VAL A 303 -37.55 -23.90 12.61
N GLN A 304 -37.18 -23.49 13.83
CA GLN A 304 -36.41 -22.27 14.06
C GLN A 304 -35.02 -22.33 13.39
N ALA A 305 -34.33 -23.47 13.51
CA ALA A 305 -33.05 -23.69 12.83
C ALA A 305 -33.19 -23.63 11.30
N ALA A 306 -34.22 -24.26 10.71
CA ALA A 306 -34.48 -24.17 9.27
C ALA A 306 -34.74 -22.73 8.80
N GLY A 307 -35.46 -21.93 9.60
CA GLY A 307 -35.66 -20.50 9.32
C GLY A 307 -34.35 -19.71 9.27
N ILE A 308 -33.45 -19.91 10.25
CA ILE A 308 -32.12 -19.28 10.24
C ILE A 308 -31.30 -19.77 9.05
N GLY A 309 -31.34 -21.07 8.74
CA GLY A 309 -30.66 -21.65 7.59
C GLY A 309 -31.09 -21.03 6.26
N GLN A 310 -32.40 -20.75 6.09
CA GLN A 310 -32.89 -20.03 4.92
C GLN A 310 -32.35 -18.59 4.88
N THR A 311 -32.39 -17.84 5.99
CA THR A 311 -31.81 -16.48 6.04
C THR A 311 -30.33 -16.47 5.68
N VAL A 312 -29.55 -17.46 6.13
CA VAL A 312 -28.12 -17.59 5.78
C VAL A 312 -27.93 -18.00 4.32
N ALA A 313 -28.78 -18.86 3.77
CA ALA A 313 -28.75 -19.21 2.35
C ALA A 313 -29.11 -18.02 1.45
N ASP A 314 -30.12 -17.24 1.81
CA ASP A 314 -30.53 -16.01 1.12
C ASP A 314 -29.41 -14.96 1.19
N ALA A 315 -28.76 -14.81 2.36
CA ALA A 315 -27.60 -13.93 2.54
C ALA A 315 -26.38 -14.38 1.70
N LYS A 316 -26.11 -15.70 1.61
CA LYS A 316 -25.08 -16.27 0.72
C LYS A 316 -25.40 -15.99 -0.75
N ALA A 317 -26.65 -16.19 -1.18
CA ALA A 317 -27.08 -15.86 -2.54
C ALA A 317 -26.97 -14.36 -2.87
N GLY A 318 -27.26 -13.49 -1.90
CA GLY A 318 -27.12 -12.04 -2.01
C GLY A 318 -25.70 -11.49 -1.82
N GLY A 319 -24.74 -12.29 -1.37
CA GLY A 319 -23.37 -11.85 -1.11
C GLY A 319 -23.21 -10.99 0.16
N ASP A 320 -24.12 -11.10 1.13
CA ASP A 320 -24.16 -10.26 2.33
C ASP A 320 -23.64 -11.00 3.58
N CYS A 321 -22.38 -10.74 3.91
CA CYS A 321 -21.76 -11.27 5.13
C CYS A 321 -22.32 -10.67 6.42
N THR A 322 -22.80 -9.42 6.42
CA THR A 322 -23.39 -8.80 7.62
C THR A 322 -24.70 -9.52 7.95
N HIS A 323 -25.58 -9.69 6.97
CA HIS A 323 -26.86 -10.36 7.16
C HIS A 323 -26.71 -11.85 7.52
N ALA A 324 -25.72 -12.54 6.94
CA ALA A 324 -25.39 -13.91 7.32
C ALA A 324 -24.95 -14.00 8.81
N LEU A 325 -24.08 -13.09 9.26
CA LEU A 325 -23.61 -13.06 10.65
C LEU A 325 -24.74 -12.70 11.64
N GLU A 326 -25.62 -11.75 11.31
CA GLU A 326 -26.83 -11.43 12.09
C GLU A 326 -27.84 -12.57 12.18
N GLY A 327 -27.89 -13.44 11.15
CA GLY A 327 -28.64 -14.69 11.19
C GLY A 327 -28.02 -15.69 12.17
N LEU A 328 -26.68 -15.83 12.12
CA LEU A 328 -25.92 -16.82 12.87
C LEU A 328 -25.72 -16.48 14.36
N ASP A 329 -25.73 -15.20 14.73
CA ASP A 329 -25.67 -14.76 16.14
C ASP A 329 -26.86 -15.30 16.98
N LYS A 330 -27.99 -15.59 16.33
CA LYS A 330 -29.19 -16.20 16.94
C LYS A 330 -29.01 -17.70 17.26
N VAL A 331 -27.91 -18.33 16.84
CA VAL A 331 -27.64 -19.77 17.01
C VAL A 331 -26.97 -20.07 18.35
N TRP A 332 -27.80 -20.23 19.38
CA TRP A 332 -27.38 -20.69 20.71
C TRP A 332 -27.33 -22.22 20.82
N LEU A 333 -26.80 -22.73 21.95
CA LEU A 333 -26.53 -24.16 22.20
C LEU A 333 -27.72 -25.11 21.88
N GLY A 334 -28.96 -24.69 22.19
CA GLY A 334 -30.15 -25.50 21.93
C GLY A 334 -30.41 -25.77 20.44
N LEU A 335 -30.11 -24.82 19.55
CA LEU A 335 -30.22 -25.03 18.10
C LEU A 335 -29.09 -25.91 17.57
N ARG A 336 -27.87 -25.75 18.09
CA ARG A 336 -26.72 -26.60 17.72
C ARG A 336 -26.96 -28.08 18.01
N ILE A 337 -27.62 -28.39 19.13
CA ILE A 337 -28.03 -29.76 19.48
C ILE A 337 -29.21 -30.25 18.61
N ALA A 338 -30.16 -29.37 18.24
CA ALA A 338 -31.31 -29.75 17.42
C ALA A 338 -30.97 -30.01 15.94
N ASN A 339 -29.94 -29.34 15.40
CA ASN A 339 -29.49 -29.44 14.01
C ASN A 339 -27.97 -29.18 13.87
N ALA A 340 -27.16 -30.20 14.16
CA ALA A 340 -25.70 -30.10 14.13
C ALA A 340 -25.09 -29.81 12.73
N PRO A 341 -25.57 -30.38 11.60
CA PRO A 341 -25.04 -30.05 10.27
C PRO A 341 -25.19 -28.57 9.91
N LEU A 342 -26.34 -27.96 10.22
CA LEU A 342 -26.55 -26.53 10.01
C LEU A 342 -25.60 -25.67 10.86
N ALA A 343 -25.31 -26.09 12.09
CA ALA A 343 -24.37 -25.38 12.95
C ALA A 343 -22.93 -25.40 12.37
N ALA A 344 -22.51 -26.53 11.79
CA ALA A 344 -21.21 -26.65 11.14
C ALA A 344 -21.11 -25.77 9.86
N GLU A 345 -22.14 -25.78 9.01
CA GLU A 345 -22.22 -24.89 7.83
C GLU A 345 -22.24 -23.41 8.24
N GLY A 346 -22.89 -23.10 9.36
CA GLY A 346 -22.87 -21.77 9.97
C GLY A 346 -21.48 -21.34 10.44
N ASP A 347 -20.76 -22.20 11.16
CA ASP A 347 -19.39 -21.91 11.62
C ASP A 347 -18.40 -21.72 10.46
N ASP A 348 -18.59 -22.46 9.36
CA ASP A 348 -17.87 -22.26 8.10
C ASP A 348 -18.20 -20.90 7.47
N THR A 349 -19.47 -20.50 7.47
CA THR A 349 -19.93 -19.19 6.97
C THR A 349 -19.36 -18.04 7.81
N VAL A 350 -19.34 -18.16 9.14
CA VAL A 350 -18.69 -17.19 10.05
C VAL A 350 -17.20 -17.06 9.71
N THR A 351 -16.51 -18.17 9.48
CA THR A 351 -15.08 -18.19 9.15
C THR A 351 -14.81 -17.55 7.79
N ALA A 352 -15.60 -17.89 6.77
CA ALA A 352 -15.52 -17.29 5.44
C ALA A 352 -15.73 -15.77 5.51
N CYS A 353 -16.79 -15.30 6.18
CA CYS A 353 -17.08 -13.88 6.28
C CYS A 353 -16.03 -13.07 7.05
N ARG A 354 -15.36 -13.64 8.06
CA ARG A 354 -14.20 -12.97 8.70
C ARG A 354 -13.03 -12.82 7.74
N GLN A 355 -12.72 -13.85 6.95
CA GLN A 355 -11.65 -13.78 5.94
C GLN A 355 -12.01 -12.80 4.81
N LEU A 356 -13.27 -12.78 4.35
CA LEU A 356 -13.73 -11.84 3.35
C LEU A 356 -13.70 -10.38 3.84
N ASN A 357 -13.95 -10.13 5.13
CA ASN A 357 -13.82 -8.81 5.72
C ASN A 357 -12.35 -8.35 5.86
N ASP A 358 -11.43 -9.19 6.38
CA ASP A 358 -9.99 -8.87 6.42
C ASP A 358 -9.43 -8.67 5.01
N ALA A 359 -9.85 -9.48 4.03
CA ALA A 359 -9.54 -9.27 2.62
C ALA A 359 -10.06 -7.92 2.11
N GLY A 360 -11.29 -7.52 2.45
CA GLY A 360 -11.87 -6.24 2.06
C GLY A 360 -11.15 -5.03 2.66
N GLU A 361 -10.73 -5.11 3.93
CA GLU A 361 -9.92 -4.08 4.59
C GLU A 361 -8.56 -3.93 3.91
N ARG A 362 -7.89 -5.05 3.60
CA ARG A 362 -6.61 -5.05 2.85
C ARG A 362 -6.74 -4.54 1.44
N LEU A 363 -7.78 -4.92 0.71
CA LEU A 363 -8.03 -4.38 -0.63
C LEU A 363 -8.30 -2.87 -0.58
N THR A 364 -8.96 -2.38 0.46
CA THR A 364 -9.17 -0.94 0.69
C THR A 364 -7.85 -0.22 1.00
N SER A 365 -6.97 -0.82 1.82
CA SER A 365 -5.60 -0.34 2.04
C SER A 365 -4.79 -0.32 0.74
N GLY A 366 -4.87 -1.38 -0.06
CA GLY A 366 -4.22 -1.53 -1.37
C GLY A 366 -4.66 -0.53 -2.43
N LEU A 367 -5.81 0.16 -2.27
CA LEU A 367 -6.17 1.31 -3.11
C LEU A 367 -5.24 2.52 -2.93
N SER A 368 -4.37 2.54 -1.92
CA SER A 368 -3.26 3.50 -1.81
C SER A 368 -2.01 3.11 -2.62
N GLY A 369 -2.07 2.02 -3.40
CA GLY A 369 -0.93 1.46 -4.14
C GLY A 369 -0.10 0.44 -3.36
N ASP A 370 -0.51 0.03 -2.15
CA ASP A 370 0.19 -1.03 -1.40
C ASP A 370 -0.02 -2.42 -2.05
N VAL A 371 0.98 -2.85 -2.80
CA VAL A 371 1.04 -4.14 -3.50
C VAL A 371 1.04 -5.34 -2.55
N ALA A 372 1.56 -5.20 -1.32
CA ALA A 372 1.57 -6.30 -0.35
C ALA A 372 0.15 -6.57 0.19
N ASP A 373 -0.60 -5.52 0.48
CA ASP A 373 -2.00 -5.63 0.90
C ASP A 373 -2.93 -6.06 -0.25
N LEU A 374 -2.72 -5.58 -1.49
CA LEU A 374 -3.41 -6.12 -2.68
C LEU A 374 -3.22 -7.64 -2.81
N ASN A 375 -1.96 -8.09 -2.75
CA ASN A 375 -1.63 -9.50 -2.84
C ASN A 375 -2.22 -10.30 -1.68
N SER A 376 -2.16 -9.78 -0.45
CA SER A 376 -2.75 -10.44 0.73
C SER A 376 -4.28 -10.58 0.58
N GLY A 377 -4.98 -9.50 0.19
CA GLY A 377 -6.42 -9.49 -0.01
C GLY A 377 -6.89 -10.49 -1.09
N PHE A 378 -6.29 -10.47 -2.28
CA PHE A 378 -6.63 -11.43 -3.34
C PHE A 378 -6.34 -12.89 -2.96
N ASN A 379 -5.25 -13.16 -2.23
CA ASN A 379 -4.94 -14.51 -1.76
C ASN A 379 -5.96 -15.01 -0.73
N GLN A 380 -6.51 -14.13 0.11
CA GLN A 380 -7.59 -14.47 1.04
C GLN A 380 -8.91 -14.73 0.31
N LEU A 381 -9.31 -13.88 -0.65
CA LEU A 381 -10.48 -14.14 -1.50
C LEU A 381 -10.35 -15.51 -2.20
N ASN A 382 -9.18 -15.81 -2.77
CA ASN A 382 -8.91 -17.09 -3.42
C ASN A 382 -8.96 -18.27 -2.43
N THR A 383 -8.53 -18.08 -1.19
CA THR A 383 -8.62 -19.10 -0.13
C THR A 383 -10.08 -19.42 0.20
N VAL A 384 -10.95 -18.41 0.33
CA VAL A 384 -12.39 -18.63 0.54
C VAL A 384 -13.00 -19.36 -0.66
N LEU A 385 -12.75 -18.87 -1.88
CA LEU A 385 -13.25 -19.46 -3.13
C LEU A 385 -12.82 -20.93 -3.36
N THR A 386 -11.68 -21.35 -2.82
CA THR A 386 -11.16 -22.72 -2.99
C THR A 386 -11.47 -23.65 -1.81
N THR A 387 -11.71 -23.13 -0.60
CA THR A 387 -11.90 -23.95 0.61
C THR A 387 -13.31 -23.89 1.21
N LYS A 388 -14.15 -22.94 0.80
CA LYS A 388 -15.50 -22.69 1.33
C LYS A 388 -16.53 -22.54 0.20
N PRO A 389 -16.95 -23.65 -0.45
CA PRO A 389 -17.94 -23.60 -1.53
C PRO A 389 -19.25 -22.96 -1.05
N GLY A 390 -19.95 -22.26 -1.96
CA GLY A 390 -21.20 -21.55 -1.68
C GLY A 390 -21.03 -20.13 -1.14
N HIS A 391 -19.81 -19.60 -1.11
CA HIS A 391 -19.49 -18.22 -0.67
C HIS A 391 -19.01 -17.32 -1.82
N GLU A 392 -19.15 -17.78 -3.06
CA GLU A 392 -18.62 -17.11 -4.26
C GLU A 392 -19.26 -15.73 -4.46
N LYS A 393 -20.55 -15.58 -4.15
CA LYS A 393 -21.28 -14.30 -4.20
C LYS A 393 -20.84 -13.30 -3.13
N MET A 394 -20.38 -13.78 -1.97
CA MET A 394 -19.80 -12.92 -0.94
C MET A 394 -18.40 -12.44 -1.35
N ALA A 395 -17.60 -13.31 -1.98
CA ALA A 395 -16.33 -12.92 -2.57
C ALA A 395 -16.50 -11.95 -3.75
N ASP A 396 -17.52 -12.15 -4.60
CA ASP A 396 -17.92 -11.20 -5.66
C ASP A 396 -18.17 -9.81 -5.07
N SER A 397 -18.98 -9.71 -4.00
CA SER A 397 -19.34 -8.45 -3.34
C SER A 397 -18.13 -7.67 -2.80
N VAL A 398 -17.13 -8.38 -2.25
CA VAL A 398 -15.86 -7.76 -1.80
C VAL A 398 -15.01 -7.30 -2.98
N LEU A 399 -14.89 -8.13 -4.03
CA LEU A 399 -14.16 -7.76 -5.24
C LEU A 399 -14.81 -6.56 -5.94
N ASP A 400 -16.13 -6.52 -6.08
CA ASP A 400 -16.85 -5.42 -6.74
C ASP A 400 -16.69 -4.10 -5.97
N ARG A 401 -16.65 -4.14 -4.64
CA ARG A 401 -16.37 -2.95 -3.82
C ARG A 401 -14.95 -2.42 -4.06
N PHE A 402 -13.96 -3.32 -4.19
CA PHE A 402 -12.58 -2.94 -4.53
C PHE A 402 -12.49 -2.35 -5.95
N LEU A 403 -13.09 -3.01 -6.95
CA LEU A 403 -13.07 -2.55 -8.34
C LEU A 403 -13.82 -1.22 -8.52
N ALA A 404 -14.91 -1.00 -7.77
CA ALA A 404 -15.62 0.29 -7.73
C ALA A 404 -14.80 1.43 -7.08
N GLY A 405 -13.70 1.11 -6.40
CA GLY A 405 -12.71 2.08 -5.92
C GLY A 405 -11.71 2.57 -6.98
N LEU A 406 -11.81 2.06 -8.23
CA LEU A 406 -10.95 2.44 -9.34
C LEU A 406 -11.69 3.36 -10.35
N PRO A 407 -11.01 4.37 -10.93
CA PRO A 407 -9.65 4.81 -10.61
C PRO A 407 -9.59 5.54 -9.26
N THR A 408 -8.43 5.50 -8.62
CA THR A 408 -8.17 6.23 -7.38
C THR A 408 -7.97 7.73 -7.67
N SER A 409 -7.98 8.57 -6.64
CA SER A 409 -7.77 10.02 -6.79
C SER A 409 -6.36 10.39 -7.24
N ASN A 410 -5.37 9.50 -7.04
CA ASN A 410 -4.01 9.65 -7.51
C ASN A 410 -3.77 8.75 -8.74
N PRO A 411 -3.61 9.32 -9.95
CA PRO A 411 -3.36 8.55 -11.15
C PRO A 411 -2.18 7.58 -11.05
N CYS A 412 -1.11 7.92 -10.31
CA CYS A 412 0.05 7.04 -10.15
C CYS A 412 -0.26 5.80 -9.30
N GLU A 413 -1.06 5.92 -8.24
CA GLU A 413 -1.52 4.76 -7.46
C GLU A 413 -2.38 3.84 -8.32
N THR A 414 -3.26 4.42 -9.16
CA THR A 414 -4.04 3.64 -10.12
C THR A 414 -3.13 2.87 -11.09
N VAL A 415 -2.02 3.47 -11.58
CA VAL A 415 -1.03 2.77 -12.43
C VAL A 415 -0.35 1.61 -11.68
N GLU A 416 0.02 1.79 -10.40
CA GLU A 416 0.58 0.70 -9.59
C GLU A 416 -0.41 -0.48 -9.47
N ILE A 417 -1.68 -0.17 -9.16
CA ILE A 417 -2.75 -1.16 -8.98
C ILE A 417 -3.04 -1.88 -10.31
N THR A 418 -3.26 -1.15 -11.42
CA THR A 418 -3.59 -1.76 -12.71
C THR A 418 -2.44 -2.62 -13.24
N ARG A 419 -1.19 -2.20 -13.05
CA ARG A 419 -0.01 -2.99 -13.42
C ARG A 419 0.05 -4.30 -12.62
N TRP A 420 -0.21 -4.25 -11.31
CA TRP A 420 -0.25 -5.45 -10.49
C TRP A 420 -1.38 -6.40 -10.91
N LEU A 421 -2.60 -5.86 -11.14
CA LEU A 421 -3.75 -6.63 -11.63
C LEU A 421 -3.47 -7.32 -12.97
N GLY A 422 -2.77 -6.65 -13.90
CA GLY A 422 -2.38 -7.21 -15.20
C GLY A 422 -1.27 -8.27 -15.12
N GLN A 423 -0.44 -8.27 -14.08
CA GLN A 423 0.66 -9.23 -13.88
C GLN A 423 0.27 -10.44 -13.01
N ARG A 424 -0.82 -10.35 -12.27
CA ARG A 424 -1.32 -11.37 -11.34
C ARG A 424 -1.61 -12.69 -12.08
N ALA A 425 -1.12 -13.81 -11.57
CA ALA A 425 -1.42 -15.15 -12.11
C ALA A 425 -2.92 -15.47 -12.08
N LYS A 426 -3.44 -16.09 -13.15
CA LYS A 426 -4.86 -16.48 -13.23
C LYS A 426 -5.22 -17.54 -12.20
N THR A 427 -6.37 -17.36 -11.56
CA THR A 427 -6.88 -18.25 -10.51
C THR A 427 -8.02 -19.16 -10.99
N ASN A 428 -8.49 -18.99 -12.23
CA ASN A 428 -9.58 -19.72 -12.86
C ASN A 428 -10.90 -19.61 -12.08
N ASN A 429 -11.13 -18.46 -11.47
CA ASN A 429 -12.34 -18.13 -10.73
C ASN A 429 -12.71 -16.66 -10.92
N THR A 430 -13.70 -16.17 -10.19
CA THR A 430 -14.27 -14.82 -10.35
C THR A 430 -13.24 -13.69 -10.26
N LEU A 431 -12.11 -13.90 -9.57
CA LEU A 431 -11.03 -12.92 -9.43
C LEU A 431 -10.38 -12.57 -10.78
N ASP A 432 -10.50 -13.40 -11.82
CA ASP A 432 -9.89 -13.13 -13.13
C ASP A 432 -10.55 -12.00 -13.92
N ARG A 433 -11.78 -11.59 -13.56
CA ARG A 433 -12.43 -10.38 -14.11
C ARG A 433 -11.73 -9.08 -13.68
N SER A 434 -10.85 -9.13 -12.68
CA SER A 434 -10.03 -7.98 -12.27
C SER A 434 -9.00 -7.56 -13.33
N ALA A 435 -8.77 -8.38 -14.36
CA ALA A 435 -7.96 -7.99 -15.52
C ALA A 435 -8.73 -7.07 -16.49
N ASP A 436 -10.06 -7.16 -16.56
CA ASP A 436 -10.86 -6.42 -17.54
C ASP A 436 -10.86 -4.91 -17.24
N VAL A 437 -10.82 -4.53 -15.95
CA VAL A 437 -10.73 -3.12 -15.51
C VAL A 437 -9.39 -2.46 -15.85
N VAL A 438 -8.32 -3.22 -16.11
CA VAL A 438 -6.99 -2.68 -16.44
C VAL A 438 -7.08 -1.89 -17.74
N ALA A 439 -7.65 -2.48 -18.78
CA ALA A 439 -7.82 -1.83 -20.08
C ALA A 439 -8.77 -0.61 -20.04
N GLN A 440 -9.68 -0.55 -19.07
CA GLN A 440 -10.62 0.56 -18.89
C GLN A 440 -9.99 1.78 -18.22
N HIS A 441 -9.05 1.59 -17.29
CA HIS A 441 -8.53 2.67 -16.44
C HIS A 441 -7.05 2.99 -16.63
N GLU A 442 -6.20 2.02 -16.98
CA GLU A 442 -4.74 2.22 -17.11
C GLU A 442 -4.37 3.34 -18.11
N PRO A 443 -5.00 3.50 -19.30
CA PRO A 443 -4.57 4.53 -20.25
C PRO A 443 -4.66 5.96 -19.71
N ASN A 444 -5.78 6.28 -19.05
CA ASN A 444 -5.99 7.59 -18.43
C ASN A 444 -5.14 7.77 -17.16
N ALA A 445 -4.91 6.69 -16.39
CA ALA A 445 -4.06 6.70 -15.23
C ALA A 445 -2.57 6.96 -15.58
N LEU A 446 -2.05 6.29 -16.63
CA LEU A 446 -0.71 6.52 -17.17
C LEU A 446 -0.53 7.97 -17.62
N LEU A 447 -1.49 8.52 -18.38
CA LEU A 447 -1.45 9.91 -18.79
C LEU A 447 -1.41 10.87 -17.59
N GLY A 448 -2.33 10.68 -16.62
CA GLY A 448 -2.40 11.53 -15.43
C GLY A 448 -1.16 11.43 -14.54
N CYS A 449 -0.56 10.24 -14.43
CA CYS A 449 0.67 10.04 -13.65
C CYS A 449 1.88 10.70 -14.34
N ALA A 450 1.99 10.56 -15.66
CA ALA A 450 3.04 11.23 -16.43
C ALA A 450 2.92 12.77 -16.37
N ASP A 451 1.69 13.31 -16.44
CA ASP A 451 1.41 14.74 -16.25
C ASP A 451 1.77 15.24 -14.83
N SER A 452 1.54 14.40 -13.80
CA SER A 452 1.98 14.66 -12.42
C SER A 452 3.50 14.74 -12.32
N TYR A 453 4.23 13.76 -12.90
CA TYR A 453 5.69 13.80 -12.97
C TYR A 453 6.23 15.00 -13.77
N MET A 454 5.57 15.41 -14.85
CA MET A 454 5.91 16.64 -15.58
C MET A 454 5.75 17.89 -14.69
N THR A 455 4.70 17.93 -13.87
CA THR A 455 4.46 19.04 -12.94
C THR A 455 5.51 19.08 -11.82
N ALA A 456 5.90 17.90 -11.32
CA ALA A 456 6.94 17.72 -10.31
C ALA A 456 8.39 17.85 -10.86
N GLN A 457 8.57 18.20 -12.13
CA GLN A 457 9.87 18.29 -12.82
C GLN A 457 10.66 16.96 -12.86
N GLN A 458 9.99 15.82 -12.68
CA GLN A 458 10.58 14.48 -12.74
C GLN A 458 10.59 13.97 -14.19
N TRP A 459 11.33 14.66 -15.06
CA TRP A 459 11.24 14.49 -16.52
C TRP A 459 11.48 13.06 -17.00
N THR A 460 12.45 12.35 -16.42
CA THR A 460 12.77 10.96 -16.78
C THR A 460 11.61 10.00 -16.43
N SER A 461 11.00 10.19 -15.25
CA SER A 461 9.82 9.42 -14.82
C SER A 461 8.63 9.70 -15.74
N ALA A 462 8.35 10.97 -16.02
CA ALA A 462 7.30 11.38 -16.94
C ALA A 462 7.47 10.77 -18.35
N GLN A 463 8.67 10.88 -18.92
CA GLN A 463 8.98 10.32 -20.24
C GLN A 463 8.76 8.80 -20.28
N THR A 464 9.18 8.10 -19.22
CA THR A 464 9.02 6.64 -19.09
C THR A 464 7.54 6.25 -19.07
N VAL A 465 6.71 6.95 -18.28
CA VAL A 465 5.27 6.63 -18.16
C VAL A 465 4.49 6.99 -19.43
N TYR A 466 4.78 8.12 -20.09
CA TYR A 466 4.20 8.41 -21.40
C TYR A 466 4.60 7.35 -22.45
N GLN A 467 5.86 6.88 -22.44
CA GLN A 467 6.32 5.84 -23.36
C GLN A 467 5.62 4.50 -23.09
N GLN A 468 5.33 4.16 -21.83
CA GLN A 468 4.48 3.02 -21.47
C GLN A 468 3.08 3.15 -22.11
N LEU A 469 2.43 4.32 -22.01
CA LEU A 469 1.12 4.53 -22.63
C LEU A 469 1.17 4.30 -24.16
N VAL A 470 2.12 4.93 -24.85
CA VAL A 470 2.26 4.84 -26.31
C VAL A 470 2.55 3.40 -26.77
N ASN A 471 3.30 2.63 -25.98
CA ASN A 471 3.68 1.26 -26.30
C ASN A 471 2.57 0.24 -26.00
N ALA A 472 1.92 0.34 -24.83
CA ALA A 472 0.90 -0.60 -24.39
C ALA A 472 -0.47 -0.33 -25.05
N TYR A 473 -0.78 0.94 -25.36
CA TYR A 473 -2.07 1.38 -25.87
C TYR A 473 -1.94 2.18 -27.19
N PRO A 474 -1.43 1.56 -28.27
CA PRO A 474 -1.09 2.26 -29.52
C PRO A 474 -2.29 2.84 -30.30
N ALA A 475 -3.52 2.47 -29.91
CA ALA A 475 -4.79 2.94 -30.48
C ALA A 475 -5.58 3.89 -29.56
N ASP A 476 -5.03 4.24 -28.38
CA ASP A 476 -5.73 5.11 -27.43
C ASP A 476 -5.76 6.59 -27.90
N PRO A 477 -6.87 7.32 -27.72
CA PRO A 477 -6.99 8.72 -28.13
C PRO A 477 -5.95 9.66 -27.48
N ASN A 478 -5.42 9.32 -26.31
CA ASN A 478 -4.40 10.11 -25.62
C ASN A 478 -2.99 9.93 -26.16
N LYS A 479 -2.75 8.97 -27.08
CA LYS A 479 -1.41 8.68 -27.64
C LYS A 479 -0.70 9.94 -28.14
N ALA A 480 -1.37 10.79 -28.92
CA ALA A 480 -0.78 12.02 -29.45
C ALA A 480 -0.37 13.02 -28.34
N ARG A 481 -1.12 13.07 -27.24
CA ARG A 481 -0.78 13.88 -26.05
C ARG A 481 0.43 13.31 -25.33
N ALA A 482 0.54 11.99 -25.20
CA ALA A 482 1.70 11.34 -24.61
C ALA A 482 2.95 11.47 -25.49
N GLU A 483 2.85 11.37 -26.82
CA GLU A 483 3.97 11.64 -27.74
C GLU A 483 4.46 13.10 -27.61
N ALA A 484 3.55 14.07 -27.50
CA ALA A 484 3.91 15.46 -27.18
C ALA A 484 4.55 15.60 -25.78
N GLY A 485 4.08 14.82 -24.80
CA GLY A 485 4.66 14.70 -23.46
C GLY A 485 6.10 14.17 -23.48
N ILE A 486 6.37 13.08 -24.20
CA ILE A 486 7.71 12.49 -24.41
C ILE A 486 8.66 13.51 -25.03
N ALA A 487 8.20 14.25 -26.04
CA ALA A 487 8.99 15.28 -26.69
C ALA A 487 9.31 16.45 -25.72
N LYS A 488 8.32 16.91 -24.95
CA LYS A 488 8.50 17.98 -23.95
C LYS A 488 9.43 17.56 -22.81
N ALA A 489 9.28 16.34 -22.30
CA ALA A 489 10.16 15.77 -21.27
C ALA A 489 11.59 15.61 -21.80
N GLY A 490 11.77 15.13 -23.03
CA GLY A 490 13.08 15.02 -23.68
C GLY A 490 13.80 16.37 -23.82
N LEU A 491 13.07 17.43 -24.18
CA LEU A 491 13.62 18.79 -24.21
C LEU A 491 14.03 19.31 -22.83
N ALA A 492 13.28 18.97 -21.78
CA ALA A 492 13.63 19.33 -20.40
C ALA A 492 14.88 18.59 -19.91
N ILE A 493 15.00 17.29 -20.19
CA ILE A 493 16.20 16.48 -19.89
C ILE A 493 17.44 17.04 -20.60
N GLU A 494 17.32 17.40 -21.89
CA GLU A 494 18.39 18.05 -22.63
C GLU A 494 18.82 19.39 -22.01
N LEU A 495 17.85 20.17 -21.52
CA LEU A 495 18.09 21.47 -20.91
C LEU A 495 18.76 21.37 -19.53
N ASP A 496 18.34 20.44 -18.69
CA ASP A 496 18.97 20.23 -17.37
C ASP A 496 20.38 19.65 -17.54
N THR A 497 20.57 18.70 -18.47
CA THR A 497 21.91 18.22 -18.86
C THR A 497 22.81 19.36 -19.36
N LEU A 498 22.27 20.33 -20.09
CA LEU A 498 23.00 21.53 -20.52
C LEU A 498 23.35 22.42 -19.32
N LYS A 499 22.40 22.69 -18.40
CA LYS A 499 22.60 23.50 -17.19
C LYS A 499 23.69 22.91 -16.30
N ASP A 500 23.60 21.63 -15.99
CA ASP A 500 24.56 20.91 -15.14
C ASP A 500 25.96 20.97 -15.75
N ARG A 501 26.10 20.58 -17.03
CA ARG A 501 27.41 20.56 -17.70
C ARG A 501 28.02 21.92 -17.93
N THR A 502 27.22 23.00 -17.94
CA THR A 502 27.70 24.39 -18.11
C THR A 502 27.81 25.16 -16.79
N SER A 503 27.59 24.49 -15.66
CA SER A 503 27.83 25.03 -14.32
C SER A 503 29.32 25.18 -14.00
N GLY A 504 29.63 26.13 -13.11
CA GLY A 504 31.00 26.40 -12.64
C GLY A 504 31.90 27.15 -13.63
N SER A 505 33.16 27.36 -13.22
CA SER A 505 34.17 28.09 -14.00
C SER A 505 34.93 27.21 -15.01
N SER A 506 34.95 25.90 -14.78
CA SER A 506 35.58 24.87 -15.64
C SER A 506 34.56 23.78 -15.96
N PRO A 507 33.56 24.04 -16.82
CA PRO A 507 32.45 23.14 -17.11
C PRO A 507 32.87 21.85 -17.81
N GLU A 508 32.18 20.75 -17.48
CA GLU A 508 32.31 19.46 -18.17
C GLU A 508 31.99 19.58 -19.66
N TYR A 509 31.08 20.48 -20.04
CA TYR A 509 30.64 20.70 -21.43
C TYR A 509 31.81 20.89 -22.42
N CYS A 510 32.92 21.49 -21.98
CA CYS A 510 34.08 21.72 -22.84
C CYS A 510 34.87 20.44 -23.20
N GLY A 511 34.72 19.38 -22.43
CA GLY A 511 35.21 18.03 -22.75
C GLY A 511 34.11 17.13 -23.35
N ASN A 512 32.88 17.29 -22.86
CA ASN A 512 31.73 16.42 -23.16
C ASN A 512 30.49 17.27 -23.52
N PRO A 513 30.39 17.83 -24.73
CA PRO A 513 29.30 18.72 -25.12
C PRO A 513 27.97 17.96 -25.19
N SER A 514 26.91 18.51 -24.57
CA SER A 514 25.54 18.03 -24.71
C SER A 514 24.79 18.81 -25.81
N LYS A 515 23.70 18.22 -26.34
CA LYS A 515 22.76 18.93 -27.23
C LYS A 515 21.57 19.46 -26.44
N TYR A 516 21.05 20.61 -26.84
CA TYR A 516 19.72 21.09 -26.46
C TYR A 516 18.99 21.58 -27.72
N SER A 517 18.18 20.70 -28.28
CA SER A 517 17.63 20.81 -29.63
C SER A 517 16.62 21.94 -29.81
N ALA A 518 16.00 22.45 -28.75
CA ALA A 518 15.19 23.68 -28.78
C ALA A 518 16.00 24.98 -28.86
N ALA A 519 17.34 24.94 -28.68
CA ALA A 519 18.19 26.12 -28.82
C ALA A 519 18.14 26.73 -30.24
N LYS A 520 18.51 28.02 -30.29
CA LYS A 520 18.70 28.76 -31.54
C LYS A 520 19.86 28.15 -32.34
N ALA A 521 19.68 28.03 -33.66
CA ALA A 521 20.72 27.54 -34.56
C ALA A 521 21.80 28.61 -34.82
N TYR A 522 23.04 28.19 -35.05
CA TYR A 522 24.18 29.05 -35.34
C TYR A 522 24.14 29.59 -36.79
N ARG A 523 23.62 30.81 -36.95
CA ARG A 523 23.27 31.41 -38.25
C ARG A 523 23.74 32.86 -38.39
N LYS A 524 23.39 33.51 -39.50
CA LYS A 524 23.73 34.93 -39.75
C LYS A 524 23.22 35.84 -38.62
N GLY A 525 24.00 36.87 -38.29
CA GLY A 525 23.77 37.79 -37.17
C GLY A 525 24.58 37.44 -35.92
N VAL A 526 24.18 37.99 -34.77
CA VAL A 526 24.87 37.82 -33.48
C VAL A 526 24.42 36.54 -32.78
N ASN A 527 25.35 35.61 -32.59
CA ASN A 527 25.09 34.32 -31.93
C ASN A 527 25.62 34.37 -30.49
N ARG A 528 24.74 34.67 -29.52
CA ARG A 528 25.15 34.82 -28.11
C ARG A 528 25.82 33.54 -27.60
N ALA A 529 26.93 33.69 -26.88
CA ALA A 529 27.75 32.58 -26.43
C ALA A 529 27.98 32.61 -24.92
N MET A 530 28.05 31.42 -24.32
CA MET A 530 28.67 31.23 -23.01
C MET A 530 30.18 31.04 -23.21
N PHE A 531 31.00 31.67 -22.38
CA PHE A 531 32.47 31.63 -22.50
C PHE A 531 33.09 31.01 -21.25
N PHE A 532 33.97 30.04 -21.44
CA PHE A 532 34.60 29.28 -20.37
C PHE A 532 36.10 29.10 -20.61
N GLY A 533 36.86 28.83 -19.54
CA GLY A 533 38.33 28.83 -19.59
C GLY A 533 38.88 30.24 -19.31
N ASN A 534 39.79 30.74 -20.15
CA ASN A 534 40.44 32.04 -19.90
C ASN A 534 39.43 33.22 -19.88
N SER A 535 39.28 33.84 -18.71
CA SER A 535 38.40 34.98 -18.46
C SER A 535 39.00 36.34 -18.87
N THR A 536 40.32 36.43 -19.03
CA THR A 536 41.03 37.72 -19.23
C THR A 536 40.58 38.44 -20.51
N GLU A 537 40.57 37.72 -21.63
CA GLU A 537 40.22 38.30 -22.93
C GLU A 537 38.72 38.22 -23.21
N SER A 538 38.03 37.18 -22.73
CA SER A 538 36.56 37.07 -22.85
C SER A 538 35.81 38.08 -21.99
N GLY A 539 36.40 38.52 -20.87
CA GLY A 539 35.90 39.63 -20.05
C GLY A 539 35.70 40.93 -20.85
N ARG A 540 36.59 41.20 -21.82
CA ARG A 540 36.61 42.42 -22.66
C ARG A 540 35.56 42.44 -23.78
N LEU A 541 34.87 41.32 -24.02
CA LEU A 541 33.87 41.21 -25.08
C LEU A 541 32.56 41.97 -24.74
N PRO A 542 31.82 42.48 -25.74
CA PRO A 542 30.51 43.11 -25.54
C PRO A 542 29.51 42.19 -24.81
N SER A 543 28.71 42.76 -23.91
CA SER A 543 27.62 42.03 -23.22
C SER A 543 26.59 41.45 -24.19
N ALA A 544 26.31 42.12 -25.30
CA ALA A 544 25.43 41.65 -26.37
C ALA A 544 25.88 40.33 -27.03
N TRP A 545 27.15 39.96 -26.91
CA TRP A 545 27.71 38.71 -27.44
C TRP A 545 27.77 37.59 -26.39
N LYS A 546 27.64 37.94 -25.11
CA LYS A 546 27.78 37.02 -23.98
C LYS A 546 26.42 36.66 -23.38
N THR A 547 26.34 35.53 -22.70
CA THR A 547 25.24 35.18 -21.80
C THR A 547 25.77 34.22 -20.74
N THR A 548 25.14 34.20 -19.57
CA THR A 548 25.29 33.17 -18.54
C THR A 548 24.07 32.25 -18.46
N ASN A 549 22.93 32.65 -19.06
CA ASN A 549 21.76 31.78 -19.19
C ASN A 549 21.97 30.83 -20.39
N PRO A 550 21.94 29.49 -20.18
CA PRO A 550 22.06 28.50 -21.25
C PRO A 550 20.95 28.54 -22.30
N GLU A 551 19.72 28.90 -21.90
CA GLU A 551 18.55 28.97 -22.80
C GLU A 551 18.65 30.16 -23.78
N ALA A 552 19.35 31.22 -23.38
CA ALA A 552 19.61 32.39 -24.21
C ALA A 552 20.84 32.23 -25.12
N ALA A 553 21.59 31.13 -24.99
CA ALA A 553 22.82 30.86 -25.72
C ALA A 553 22.57 30.11 -27.04
N THR A 554 23.40 30.41 -28.03
CA THR A 554 23.52 29.68 -29.30
C THR A 554 24.78 28.82 -29.32
N LEU A 555 25.83 29.28 -28.63
CA LEU A 555 27.16 28.66 -28.62
C LEU A 555 27.69 28.48 -27.19
N VAL A 556 28.50 27.44 -27.00
CA VAL A 556 29.45 27.37 -25.88
C VAL A 556 30.86 27.50 -26.44
N VAL A 557 31.62 28.48 -25.96
CA VAL A 557 32.97 28.81 -26.42
C VAL A 557 33.97 28.53 -25.30
N CYS A 558 34.76 27.48 -25.52
CA CYS A 558 35.79 26.99 -24.62
C CYS A 558 37.15 27.55 -25.05
N LEU A 559 37.80 28.27 -24.14
CA LEU A 559 39.07 28.97 -24.37
C LEU A 559 40.20 28.21 -23.66
N GLY A 560 41.23 27.85 -24.42
CA GLY A 560 42.46 27.28 -23.88
C GLY A 560 43.26 28.30 -23.07
N SER A 561 44.35 27.82 -22.46
CA SER A 561 45.32 28.66 -21.75
C SER A 561 46.07 29.62 -22.70
N ASP A 562 46.55 30.72 -22.14
CA ASP A 562 47.40 31.66 -22.86
C ASP A 562 48.76 31.03 -23.17
N THR A 563 49.17 31.14 -24.43
CA THR A 563 50.46 30.67 -24.91
C THR A 563 51.13 31.75 -25.79
N GLN A 564 52.42 31.59 -26.05
CA GLN A 564 53.15 32.54 -26.90
C GLN A 564 52.82 32.32 -28.38
N GLY A 565 52.41 33.40 -29.05
CA GLY A 565 52.17 33.47 -30.49
C GLY A 565 53.38 33.98 -31.28
N ALA A 566 53.11 34.52 -32.46
CA ALA A 566 54.12 35.15 -33.31
C ALA A 566 54.87 36.25 -32.55
N ALA A 567 56.19 36.35 -32.77
CA ALA A 567 56.99 37.46 -32.29
C ALA A 567 56.51 38.77 -32.93
N VAL A 568 56.44 39.83 -32.12
CA VAL A 568 56.03 41.18 -32.54
C VAL A 568 57.24 42.09 -32.65
N ARG A 569 58.06 42.14 -31.59
CA ARG A 569 59.26 42.99 -31.53
C ARG A 569 60.20 42.53 -30.42
N THR A 570 61.50 42.62 -30.65
CA THR A 570 62.54 42.47 -29.61
C THR A 570 63.05 43.85 -29.23
N CYS A 571 63.24 44.10 -27.94
CA CYS A 571 63.80 45.34 -27.42
C CYS A 571 64.76 45.06 -26.27
N ASP A 572 65.80 45.89 -26.17
CA ASP A 572 66.85 45.75 -25.18
C ASP A 572 66.56 46.59 -23.95
N TYR A 573 66.71 45.96 -22.78
CA TYR A 573 66.51 46.58 -21.47
C TYR A 573 67.81 46.60 -20.69
N ARG A 574 68.04 47.69 -19.95
CA ARG A 574 69.13 47.79 -18.98
C ARG A 574 68.56 47.80 -17.57
N SER A 575 69.21 47.10 -16.64
CA SER A 575 68.83 47.15 -15.22
C SER A 575 68.95 48.57 -14.67
N SER A 576 67.90 49.03 -13.98
CA SER A 576 67.86 50.33 -13.29
C SER A 576 68.83 50.41 -12.10
N PHE A 577 69.41 49.30 -11.66
CA PHE A 577 70.42 49.23 -10.60
C PHE A 577 71.86 49.47 -11.10
N GLY A 578 72.04 49.85 -12.38
CA GLY A 578 73.29 50.39 -12.92
C GLY A 578 74.40 49.39 -13.25
N THR A 579 74.42 48.22 -12.58
CA THR A 579 75.47 47.19 -12.71
C THR A 579 75.14 46.05 -13.68
N GLY A 580 73.94 46.03 -14.27
CA GLY A 580 73.48 44.99 -15.19
C GLY A 580 73.83 45.22 -16.66
N GLY A 581 73.91 44.11 -17.42
CA GLY A 581 74.07 44.10 -18.87
C GLY A 581 72.80 44.52 -19.63
N LEU A 582 72.87 44.43 -20.96
CA LEU A 582 71.68 44.55 -21.83
C LEU A 582 70.94 43.21 -21.90
N HIS A 583 69.64 43.23 -21.67
CA HIS A 583 68.75 42.09 -21.73
C HIS A 583 67.75 42.27 -22.89
N SER A 584 67.93 41.50 -23.96
CA SER A 584 67.00 41.48 -25.09
C SER A 584 65.73 40.69 -24.73
N VAL A 585 64.59 41.37 -24.70
CA VAL A 585 63.27 40.79 -24.44
C VAL A 585 62.45 40.79 -25.72
N THR A 586 62.01 39.61 -26.16
CA THR A 586 61.13 39.44 -27.32
C THR A 586 59.67 39.41 -26.86
N PHE A 587 58.87 40.34 -27.37
CA PHE A 587 57.43 40.40 -27.12
C PHE A 587 56.67 39.59 -28.18
N HIS A 588 55.83 38.68 -27.73
CA HIS A 588 55.00 37.79 -28.54
C HIS A 588 53.52 38.18 -28.43
N LYS A 589 52.74 37.87 -29.48
CA LYS A 589 51.27 37.90 -29.41
C LYS A 589 50.78 36.91 -28.35
N VAL A 590 49.66 37.22 -27.69
CA VAL A 590 48.95 36.23 -26.86
C VAL A 590 48.21 35.29 -27.79
N LYS A 591 48.39 33.98 -27.64
CA LYS A 591 47.79 32.94 -28.49
C LYS A 591 46.89 32.03 -27.64
N ILE A 592 45.63 31.89 -28.04
CA ILE A 592 44.66 30.99 -27.40
C ILE A 592 44.05 30.03 -28.42
N SER A 593 43.78 28.79 -28.00
CA SER A 593 42.92 27.87 -28.74
C SER A 593 41.45 28.14 -28.39
N VAL A 594 40.57 28.08 -29.39
CA VAL A 594 39.14 28.36 -29.26
C VAL A 594 38.35 27.24 -29.90
N LYS A 595 37.59 26.52 -29.06
CA LYS A 595 36.60 25.52 -29.48
C LYS A 595 35.21 26.07 -29.22
N GLY A 596 34.39 26.20 -30.25
CA GLY A 596 33.00 26.64 -30.13
C GLY A 596 32.04 25.57 -30.59
N TYR A 597 31.10 25.19 -29.73
CA TYR A 597 30.10 24.16 -29.96
C TYR A 597 28.72 24.81 -30.13
N GLU A 598 27.95 24.38 -31.13
CA GLU A 598 26.55 24.78 -31.28
C GLU A 598 25.69 24.00 -30.30
N ILE A 599 24.96 24.71 -29.43
CA ILE A 599 24.12 24.10 -28.39
C ILE A 599 23.00 23.25 -29.00
N LYS A 600 22.42 23.71 -30.11
CA LYS A 600 21.33 23.00 -30.80
C LYS A 600 21.67 21.57 -31.20
N THR A 601 22.93 21.31 -31.57
CA THR A 601 23.37 20.02 -32.13
C THR A 601 24.45 19.33 -31.29
N GLY A 602 25.04 20.00 -30.30
CA GLY A 602 26.23 19.56 -29.57
C GLY A 602 27.52 19.56 -30.40
N LYS A 603 27.46 19.97 -31.69
CA LYS A 603 28.59 19.80 -32.63
C LYS A 603 29.58 20.95 -32.55
N LEU A 604 30.86 20.62 -32.72
CA LEU A 604 31.95 21.59 -32.87
C LEU A 604 31.78 22.37 -34.18
N VAL A 605 31.54 23.67 -34.10
CA VAL A 605 31.34 24.57 -35.26
C VAL A 605 32.45 25.62 -35.41
N ILE A 606 33.26 25.80 -34.37
CA ILE A 606 34.45 26.66 -34.37
C ILE A 606 35.62 25.84 -33.81
N ASN A 607 36.72 25.74 -34.54
CA ASN A 607 37.97 25.19 -34.06
C ASN A 607 39.11 26.03 -34.65
N GLN A 608 39.58 27.03 -33.90
CA GLN A 608 40.56 28.01 -34.39
C GLN A 608 41.55 28.40 -33.29
N THR A 609 42.68 28.94 -33.70
CA THR A 609 43.66 29.56 -32.80
C THR A 609 43.66 31.06 -33.04
N LEU A 610 43.28 31.83 -32.01
CA LEU A 610 43.32 33.29 -32.08
C LEU A 610 44.69 33.79 -31.60
N GLN A 611 45.15 34.89 -32.19
CA GLN A 611 46.36 35.59 -31.77
C GLN A 611 46.09 37.08 -31.64
N PHE A 612 46.32 37.62 -30.45
CA PHE A 612 46.07 39.02 -30.13
C PHE A 612 47.37 39.81 -30.13
N GLY A 613 47.41 40.87 -30.94
CA GLY A 613 48.41 41.93 -30.89
C GLY A 613 48.12 42.93 -29.78
N GLY A 614 49.03 43.89 -29.63
CA GLY A 614 49.00 44.86 -28.55
C GLY A 614 50.27 45.69 -28.53
N SER A 615 50.41 46.54 -27.51
CA SER A 615 51.64 47.31 -27.34
C SER A 615 52.80 46.41 -26.91
N SER A 616 53.95 46.62 -27.53
CA SER A 616 55.21 45.91 -27.26
C SER A 616 56.27 46.89 -26.80
N CYS A 617 57.22 46.41 -26.01
CA CYS A 617 58.32 47.19 -25.44
C CYS A 617 57.90 48.44 -24.64
N PRO A 618 57.32 48.27 -23.44
CA PRO A 618 57.12 49.38 -22.51
C PRO A 618 58.46 49.99 -22.07
N ALA A 619 58.47 51.24 -21.61
CA ALA A 619 59.68 51.91 -21.11
C ALA A 619 60.27 51.25 -19.85
N THR A 620 59.50 50.43 -19.13
CA THR A 620 59.95 49.65 -17.98
C THR A 620 59.25 48.30 -18.00
N VAL A 621 60.00 47.23 -17.75
CA VAL A 621 59.51 45.86 -17.65
C VAL A 621 59.56 45.44 -16.18
N ARG A 622 58.44 44.92 -15.66
CA ARG A 622 58.36 44.31 -14.33
C ARG A 622 58.42 42.79 -14.48
N TYR A 623 59.22 42.14 -13.66
CA TYR A 623 59.37 40.69 -13.59
C TYR A 623 59.65 40.28 -12.14
N THR A 624 59.37 39.02 -11.81
CA THR A 624 59.72 38.42 -10.53
C THR A 624 61.05 37.67 -10.66
N SER A 625 61.98 37.90 -9.72
CA SER A 625 63.19 37.09 -9.60
C SER A 625 62.87 35.72 -9.01
N SER A 626 63.52 34.68 -9.52
CA SER A 626 63.35 33.31 -9.02
C SER A 626 64.41 33.01 -7.96
N PHE A 627 64.03 32.39 -6.84
CA PHE A 627 64.93 31.99 -5.76
C PHE A 627 65.80 33.13 -5.18
N GLY A 628 65.34 34.38 -5.26
CA GLY A 628 66.06 35.56 -4.76
C GLY A 628 67.23 36.02 -5.63
N ILE A 629 67.47 35.39 -6.78
CA ILE A 629 68.55 35.76 -7.71
C ILE A 629 67.95 36.57 -8.86
N ASP A 630 68.42 37.80 -9.05
CA ASP A 630 68.08 38.60 -10.23
C ASP A 630 68.91 38.14 -11.44
N THR A 631 68.25 37.42 -12.35
CA THR A 631 68.82 36.97 -13.64
C THR A 631 68.41 37.87 -14.81
N GLY A 632 67.77 39.02 -14.52
CA GLY A 632 67.17 39.90 -15.50
C GLY A 632 65.77 39.46 -15.98
N PRO A 633 65.11 40.26 -16.83
CA PRO A 633 63.78 39.94 -17.33
C PRO A 633 63.77 38.67 -18.20
N PRO A 634 62.68 37.88 -18.15
CA PRO A 634 62.43 36.80 -19.10
C PRO A 634 62.67 37.20 -20.57
N ARG A 635 63.43 36.38 -21.31
CA ARG A 635 63.74 36.59 -22.74
C ARG A 635 62.51 36.67 -23.65
N HIS A 636 61.38 36.12 -23.20
CA HIS A 636 60.11 36.10 -23.92
C HIS A 636 59.00 36.61 -23.00
N MET A 637 58.26 37.60 -23.48
CA MET A 637 57.08 38.16 -22.80
C MET A 637 55.91 38.27 -23.77
N THR A 638 54.69 38.42 -23.26
CA THR A 638 53.51 38.73 -24.06
C THR A 638 53.32 40.24 -24.21
N VAL A 639 52.71 40.67 -25.33
CA VAL A 639 52.27 42.05 -25.52
C VAL A 639 51.14 42.43 -24.56
N THR A 640 51.01 43.72 -24.25
CA THR A 640 49.81 44.24 -23.60
C THR A 640 48.69 44.33 -24.63
N VAL A 641 47.82 43.33 -24.63
CA VAL A 641 46.78 43.08 -25.64
C VAL A 641 45.81 44.26 -25.81
N ASP A 642 45.53 44.64 -27.06
CA ASP A 642 44.52 45.64 -27.41
C ASP A 642 43.11 45.03 -27.44
N ALA A 643 42.19 45.56 -26.63
CA ALA A 643 40.78 45.16 -26.59
C ALA A 643 40.07 45.31 -27.95
N LYS A 644 40.51 46.21 -28.84
CA LYS A 644 39.99 46.33 -30.21
C LYS A 644 40.35 45.12 -31.07
N ASP A 645 41.57 44.60 -30.96
CA ASP A 645 42.00 43.40 -31.69
C ASP A 645 41.28 42.16 -31.16
N VAL A 646 41.18 42.01 -29.82
CA VAL A 646 40.39 40.95 -29.18
C VAL A 646 38.96 40.93 -29.74
N ARG A 647 38.28 42.08 -29.73
CA ARG A 647 36.93 42.21 -30.30
C ARG A 647 36.90 41.84 -31.77
N ALA A 648 37.86 42.31 -32.57
CA ALA A 648 37.92 42.03 -34.02
C ALA A 648 38.18 40.55 -34.36
N GLN A 649 38.97 39.83 -33.55
CA GLN A 649 39.17 38.39 -33.74
C GLN A 649 37.91 37.60 -33.35
N PHE A 650 37.33 37.87 -32.18
CA PHE A 650 36.10 37.18 -31.74
C PHE A 650 34.86 37.53 -32.59
N GLN A 651 34.80 38.72 -33.19
CA GLN A 651 33.69 39.12 -34.08
C GLN A 651 33.45 38.10 -35.20
N LYS A 652 34.52 37.57 -35.79
CA LYS A 652 34.49 36.60 -36.90
C LYS A 652 33.89 35.24 -36.50
N LEU A 653 33.77 34.96 -35.20
CA LEU A 653 33.26 33.72 -34.64
C LEU A 653 31.81 33.87 -34.15
N ILE A 654 31.49 35.03 -33.59
CA ILE A 654 30.19 35.30 -32.94
C ILE A 654 29.19 35.94 -33.90
N VAL A 655 29.68 36.77 -34.84
CA VAL A 655 28.86 37.50 -35.81
C VAL A 655 29.09 36.89 -37.19
N LYS A 656 28.04 36.30 -37.77
CA LYS A 656 28.09 35.48 -38.98
C LYS A 656 27.28 36.07 -40.14
#